data_AF-A0A633LEQ8-F1
#
_entry.id   AF-A0A633LEQ8-F1
#
_cell.length_a   1.000
_cell.length_b   1.000
_cell.length_c   1.000
_cell.angle_alpha   90.00
_cell.angle_beta   90.00
_cell.angle_gamma   90.00
#
_symmetry.space_group_name_H-M   'P 1'
#
loop_
_entity.id
_entity.type
_entity.pdbx_description
1 polymer ?
#
loop_
_entity_poly.entity_id
_entity_poly.type
_entity_poly.pdbx_seq_one_letter_code
_entity_poly.pdbx_strand_id
1 'polypeptide(L)'
;MTFSSQGSDVNVTNTLNVNGGLGYGAFEAIRGAGIDNNTSVGVLTASQADMQKYLNFSGATSDWVFDVGSLGGATGGKAGVWSVAGFTGINATTTGNISLTGMSLTDSNLTGSSVTLQGGDNASLTLQNTTLNATSGNVSLSANVADGNALVVTGGSITAGQDITLNGTATGGSGTGVSLTGMNMTATGNISVSGKGFDSGSGALSVTGNNNFSAQNTVLSGEAGRNNVGTLLNGSLNVTRGNLSVTGTMNKYSADVHNEFRGLKMNGLALDVSDGNLTLTGNAVEYPDAGPQGGGTVGLELSGSCLKANHADLSGLNVDSGSGFTLNNVTLSGGIVQGNNMTFSSQGSDVNVTNTLNVNGGLGYGAFEAIRGAGIDNNTSVGALTASQDDMHKYLNFSDATSDWVFDVGSQNLNSSTGNKAGVWSVAGFTGINATTTGNISLTGMSLTDSNLTGSSVTLQGEDNASLTLQNTTLNATSGNVSLSANGSISLSAGSVQTLQGSVNVLAGGVNGTGGGNALTVSNVSFSSQNGTTLSGLSAQNGTGVKLNGAIHVTLGNLAVNGSTTRVDNGIEVRGIDARGANINVSGTNAVLNMTGAVKGDTGATLSPSVVGLDLGGNSVLNATSANLTGVSTAKGEGFILNTSLSGSLKDTNGNNLILSSQGSDDAVHNYIGNRVDDGFVKHLIDANMSVGSKTEVQKADIYKTELNKFISDNQNQNDLTKDFGEWILSFTGINVSKAGNISFTGASFSNSKLTAGGNLTLDNGPGNLSLGGSNLTAMNGYVNLTGGSGINMANGNISANTDITINASNGGVTISGKNNSSGMACVTSSSGNISIYGNATERAQSGVSLTNAHLSAEKGSINVKGDTDAAGDPYKYTAKGGVSLSGTVNFSSTSNTVYGHNSHSLNAATGGFVVNNDGAYTFSGNTSINGVGEQGYGVVFYVTSSTATFNFKSGEYYSFDGSGVVGTYMPPYAYGAKQIKFNVEEGTLNFSGKGTNGSGISGNDYSTFNSGYLFSGNGNVNIKGSSESGAGVDSRYLNNTGLNGCFTVTGESQSGTGVVIVYNTDWNVQNATITGTSATGTGINISGNKLHITNVTLNGTSGGSGSGVQLTGGTNYSIDGVTINGQSQAG
;
A
#
# COMPACT_ATOMS: atom_id res chain seq x y z
N MET A 1 -20.34 -49.21 53.95
CA MET A 1 -20.68 -49.46 52.53
C MET A 1 -19.90 -50.69 52.09
N THR A 2 -20.58 -51.70 51.55
CA THR A 2 -19.93 -52.91 51.01
C THR A 2 -19.88 -52.77 49.50
N PHE A 3 -18.67 -52.66 48.93
CA PHE A 3 -18.47 -52.63 47.48
C PHE A 3 -18.14 -54.06 47.01
N SER A 4 -18.93 -54.63 46.10
CA SER A 4 -18.61 -55.92 45.47
C SER A 4 -18.50 -55.77 43.95
N SER A 5 -17.30 -55.90 43.41
CA SER A 5 -17.06 -56.10 41.98
C SER A 5 -16.73 -57.58 41.75
N GLN A 6 -17.74 -58.45 41.73
CA GLN A 6 -17.50 -59.83 41.30
C GLN A 6 -17.45 -59.89 39.78
N GLY A 7 -16.25 -60.17 39.23
CA GLY A 7 -16.07 -60.67 37.87
C GLY A 7 -15.59 -59.69 36.80
N SER A 8 -15.05 -58.50 37.13
CA SER A 8 -14.45 -57.60 36.13
C SER A 8 -12.93 -57.70 36.08
N ASP A 9 -12.42 -57.61 34.85
CA ASP A 9 -11.01 -57.65 34.49
C ASP A 9 -10.21 -56.57 35.25
N VAL A 10 -8.97 -56.88 35.64
CA VAL A 10 -8.06 -56.00 36.42
C VAL A 10 -7.78 -54.67 35.69
N ASN A 11 -8.14 -54.60 34.41
CA ASN A 11 -8.07 -53.42 33.55
C ASN A 11 -9.22 -52.40 33.75
N VAL A 12 -10.22 -52.65 34.60
CA VAL A 12 -11.31 -51.71 34.89
C VAL A 12 -10.98 -50.87 36.12
N THR A 13 -10.74 -49.56 35.95
CA THR A 13 -10.49 -48.63 37.07
C THR A 13 -11.78 -48.04 37.61
N ASN A 14 -12.03 -48.19 38.92
CA ASN A 14 -13.12 -47.47 39.61
C ASN A 14 -12.66 -46.07 40.03
N THR A 15 -13.56 -45.10 40.02
CA THR A 15 -13.31 -43.75 40.55
C THR A 15 -14.23 -43.48 41.72
N LEU A 16 -13.67 -43.26 42.91
CA LEU A 16 -14.40 -42.87 44.11
C LEU A 16 -14.19 -41.38 44.37
N ASN A 17 -15.17 -40.56 44.00
CA ASN A 17 -15.14 -39.12 44.21
C ASN A 17 -16.24 -38.70 45.17
N VAL A 18 -15.87 -38.13 46.32
CA VAL A 18 -16.79 -37.62 47.35
C VAL A 18 -16.71 -36.10 47.34
N ASN A 19 -17.86 -35.45 47.20
CA ASN A 19 -17.94 -34.00 47.19
C ASN A 19 -17.54 -33.45 48.57
N GLY A 20 -16.47 -32.64 48.63
CA GLY A 20 -15.84 -32.18 49.88
C GLY A 20 -14.72 -33.07 50.44
N GLY A 21 -14.36 -34.13 49.72
CA GLY A 21 -13.29 -35.07 50.08
C GLY A 21 -13.72 -36.21 51.00
N LEU A 22 -13.09 -37.38 50.84
CA LEU A 22 -13.35 -38.55 51.69
C LEU A 22 -12.47 -38.49 52.95
N GLY A 23 -13.08 -38.58 54.13
CA GLY A 23 -12.32 -38.63 55.39
C GLY A 23 -11.35 -39.81 55.44
N TYR A 24 -10.11 -39.58 55.86
CA TYR A 24 -9.03 -40.58 55.83
C TYR A 24 -9.36 -41.84 56.63
N GLY A 25 -9.99 -41.69 57.81
CA GLY A 25 -10.46 -42.86 58.59
C GLY A 25 -11.53 -43.69 57.88
N ALA A 26 -12.37 -43.06 57.04
CA ALA A 26 -13.34 -43.78 56.21
C ALA A 26 -12.66 -44.45 55.00
N PHE A 27 -11.66 -43.80 54.40
CA PHE A 27 -10.81 -44.38 53.37
C PHE A 27 -10.08 -45.64 53.89
N GLU A 28 -9.41 -45.57 55.04
CA GLU A 28 -8.71 -46.71 55.63
C GLU A 28 -9.66 -47.89 55.94
N ALA A 29 -10.88 -47.59 56.41
CA ALA A 29 -11.90 -48.62 56.63
C ALA A 29 -12.35 -49.30 55.32
N ILE A 30 -12.44 -48.56 54.21
CA ILE A 30 -12.78 -49.09 52.88
C ILE A 30 -11.57 -49.86 52.30
N ARG A 31 -10.36 -49.30 52.41
CA ARG A 31 -9.10 -49.90 51.94
C ARG A 31 -8.82 -51.21 52.65
N GLY A 32 -9.01 -51.26 53.97
CA GLY A 32 -8.82 -52.48 54.77
C GLY A 32 -9.77 -53.63 54.41
N ALA A 33 -10.93 -53.35 53.80
CA ALA A 33 -11.87 -54.36 53.32
C ALA A 33 -11.44 -55.05 52.00
N GLY A 34 -10.49 -54.45 51.27
CA GLY A 34 -9.97 -54.95 49.99
C GLY A 34 -10.93 -54.78 48.79
N ILE A 35 -10.36 -54.63 47.59
CA ILE A 35 -11.11 -54.52 46.32
C ILE A 35 -10.40 -55.27 45.19
N ASP A 36 -11.16 -55.77 44.21
CA ASP A 36 -10.62 -56.61 43.13
C ASP A 36 -10.09 -55.79 41.93
N ASN A 37 -10.55 -54.53 41.81
CA ASN A 37 -10.22 -53.63 40.70
C ASN A 37 -9.33 -52.47 41.17
N ASN A 38 -8.52 -51.91 40.28
CA ASN A 38 -7.80 -50.66 40.57
C ASN A 38 -8.81 -49.54 40.89
N THR A 39 -8.55 -48.75 41.92
CA THR A 39 -9.45 -47.67 42.34
C THR A 39 -8.69 -46.38 42.59
N SER A 40 -9.10 -45.35 41.86
CA SER A 40 -8.67 -43.98 42.10
C SER A 40 -9.62 -43.29 43.05
N VAL A 41 -9.09 -42.72 44.12
CA VAL A 41 -9.83 -41.92 45.09
C VAL A 41 -9.51 -40.45 44.83
N GLY A 42 -10.56 -39.62 44.85
CA GLY A 42 -10.41 -38.17 44.84
C GLY A 42 -9.66 -37.64 46.07
N VAL A 43 -9.80 -36.36 46.38
CA VAL A 43 -9.10 -35.75 47.52
C VAL A 43 -9.55 -36.35 48.86
N LEU A 44 -8.59 -36.60 49.75
CA LEU A 44 -8.84 -37.05 51.11
C LEU A 44 -8.82 -35.87 52.10
N THR A 45 -9.69 -35.90 53.11
CA THR A 45 -9.59 -35.01 54.27
C THR A 45 -9.06 -35.78 55.46
N ALA A 46 -8.16 -35.18 56.25
CA ALA A 46 -7.64 -35.82 57.46
C ALA A 46 -7.65 -34.83 58.61
N SER A 47 -8.37 -35.16 59.69
CA SER A 47 -8.24 -34.41 60.94
C SER A 47 -6.88 -34.69 61.57
N GLN A 48 -6.40 -33.82 62.46
CA GLN A 48 -5.16 -34.07 63.21
C GLN A 48 -5.17 -35.42 63.93
N ALA A 49 -6.33 -35.85 64.44
CA ALA A 49 -6.50 -37.15 65.07
C ALA A 49 -6.36 -38.32 64.06
N ASP A 50 -6.91 -38.18 62.85
CA ASP A 50 -6.74 -39.18 61.79
C ASP A 50 -5.28 -39.30 61.35
N MET A 51 -4.58 -38.16 61.25
CA MET A 51 -3.17 -38.15 60.89
C MET A 51 -2.29 -38.81 61.95
N GLN A 52 -2.53 -38.52 63.23
CA GLN A 52 -1.81 -39.15 64.34
C GLN A 52 -2.08 -40.66 64.42
N LYS A 53 -3.32 -41.07 64.17
CA LYS A 53 -3.76 -42.47 64.31
C LYS A 53 -3.35 -43.35 63.13
N TYR A 54 -3.45 -42.85 61.91
CA TYR A 54 -3.34 -43.68 60.71
C TYR A 54 -2.17 -43.31 59.79
N LEU A 55 -1.60 -42.11 59.91
CA LEU A 55 -0.48 -41.64 59.07
C LEU A 55 0.87 -41.60 59.82
N ASN A 56 0.95 -42.24 61.00
CA ASN A 56 2.14 -42.32 61.84
C ASN A 56 2.72 -40.95 62.28
N PHE A 57 1.88 -39.93 62.44
CA PHE A 57 2.28 -38.62 62.96
C PHE A 57 2.28 -38.62 64.49
N SER A 58 3.29 -39.19 65.14
CA SER A 58 3.23 -39.50 66.58
C SER A 58 3.76 -38.40 67.51
N GLY A 59 2.87 -37.54 68.02
CA GLY A 59 3.19 -36.59 69.10
C GLY A 59 3.74 -35.24 68.62
N ALA A 60 3.64 -34.23 69.47
CA ALA A 60 3.90 -32.83 69.13
C ALA A 60 5.39 -32.48 68.91
N THR A 61 6.31 -33.42 69.19
CA THR A 61 7.76 -33.20 69.15
C THR A 61 8.52 -34.18 68.25
N SER A 62 7.84 -35.09 67.54
CA SER A 62 8.49 -36.07 66.67
C SER A 62 8.53 -35.58 65.22
N ASP A 63 9.43 -36.19 64.44
CA ASP A 63 9.40 -36.09 62.99
C ASP A 63 8.16 -36.82 62.45
N TRP A 64 7.54 -36.23 61.42
CA TRP A 64 6.39 -36.76 60.73
C TRP A 64 6.81 -37.12 59.31
N VAL A 65 6.88 -38.42 59.02
CA VAL A 65 7.28 -38.95 57.72
C VAL A 65 6.12 -39.76 57.14
N PHE A 66 5.69 -39.42 55.93
CA PHE A 66 4.63 -40.17 55.25
C PHE A 66 4.83 -40.25 53.74
N ASP A 67 4.64 -41.44 53.19
CA ASP A 67 4.72 -41.70 51.75
C ASP A 67 3.37 -42.22 51.26
N VAL A 68 2.71 -41.48 50.36
CA VAL A 68 1.45 -41.89 49.72
C VAL A 68 1.59 -43.22 48.98
N GLY A 69 2.78 -43.54 48.46
CA GLY A 69 3.06 -44.82 47.78
C GLY A 69 2.80 -46.03 48.67
N SER A 70 2.91 -45.86 50.00
CA SER A 70 2.55 -46.90 50.98
C SER A 70 1.05 -47.27 50.97
N LEU A 71 0.19 -46.44 50.40
CA LEU A 71 -1.25 -46.69 50.28
C LEU A 71 -1.63 -47.56 49.06
N GLY A 72 -0.73 -47.70 48.08
CA GLY A 72 -0.97 -48.39 46.80
C GLY A 72 -0.86 -49.92 46.84
N GLY A 73 -0.56 -50.54 47.98
CA GLY A 73 -0.52 -51.99 48.10
C GLY A 73 -1.90 -52.64 48.00
N ALA A 74 -1.97 -53.83 47.38
CA ALA A 74 -3.13 -54.71 47.45
C ALA A 74 -3.43 -55.09 48.92
N THR A 75 -4.63 -54.78 49.41
CA THR A 75 -5.06 -55.04 50.80
C THR A 75 -6.24 -56.01 50.85
N GLY A 76 -6.39 -56.74 51.95
CA GLY A 76 -7.56 -57.62 52.16
C GLY A 76 -7.59 -58.90 51.29
N GLY A 77 -6.46 -59.31 50.69
CA GLY A 77 -6.35 -60.53 49.88
C GLY A 77 -6.87 -60.41 48.45
N LYS A 78 -7.10 -59.19 47.96
CA LYS A 78 -7.63 -58.89 46.62
C LYS A 78 -6.60 -58.15 45.75
N ALA A 79 -6.74 -58.22 44.41
CA ALA A 79 -5.71 -57.80 43.46
C ALA A 79 -5.68 -56.29 43.11
N GLY A 80 -6.72 -55.52 43.48
CA GLY A 80 -6.84 -54.11 43.11
C GLY A 80 -5.89 -53.18 43.87
N VAL A 81 -5.31 -52.22 43.16
CA VAL A 81 -4.41 -51.17 43.70
C VAL A 81 -5.16 -49.85 43.91
N TRP A 82 -4.75 -49.07 44.92
CA TRP A 82 -5.33 -47.76 45.25
C TRP A 82 -4.42 -46.61 44.80
N SER A 83 -5.01 -45.56 44.22
CA SER A 83 -4.32 -44.28 43.98
C SER A 83 -5.11 -43.13 44.61
N VAL A 84 -4.42 -42.18 45.24
CA VAL A 84 -5.03 -41.02 45.92
C VAL A 84 -4.64 -39.74 45.19
N ALA A 85 -5.63 -38.94 44.78
CA ALA A 85 -5.40 -37.72 44.00
C ALA A 85 -4.75 -36.56 44.79
N GLY A 86 -4.91 -36.54 46.12
CA GLY A 86 -4.34 -35.51 46.99
C GLY A 86 -5.09 -35.41 48.32
N PHE A 87 -4.71 -34.44 49.14
CA PHE A 87 -5.33 -34.16 50.43
C PHE A 87 -5.77 -32.70 50.50
N THR A 88 -6.88 -32.47 51.21
CA THR A 88 -7.43 -31.13 51.40
C THR A 88 -7.72 -30.84 52.87
N GLY A 89 -7.50 -29.59 53.30
CA GLY A 89 -7.83 -29.15 54.66
C GLY A 89 -6.94 -29.74 55.76
N ILE A 90 -5.73 -30.20 55.44
CA ILE A 90 -4.80 -30.72 56.45
C ILE A 90 -4.33 -29.57 57.35
N ASN A 91 -4.45 -29.72 58.67
CA ASN A 91 -3.85 -28.79 59.63
C ASN A 91 -2.95 -29.54 60.62
N ALA A 92 -1.64 -29.32 60.51
CA ALA A 92 -0.62 -30.18 61.07
C ALA A 92 0.50 -29.34 61.71
N THR A 93 0.74 -29.53 63.01
CA THR A 93 1.75 -28.79 63.77
C THR A 93 2.60 -29.74 64.62
N THR A 94 3.92 -29.69 64.44
CA THR A 94 4.93 -30.39 65.26
C THR A 94 6.16 -29.50 65.45
N THR A 95 6.97 -29.75 66.48
CA THR A 95 8.31 -29.15 66.61
C THR A 95 9.39 -29.97 65.92
N GLY A 96 9.06 -31.18 65.42
CA GLY A 96 9.94 -32.00 64.58
C GLY A 96 9.85 -31.64 63.08
N ASN A 97 10.53 -32.40 62.23
CA ASN A 97 10.50 -32.22 60.78
C ASN A 97 9.23 -32.84 60.17
N ILE A 98 8.73 -32.27 59.09
CA ILE A 98 7.66 -32.85 58.26
C ILE A 98 8.28 -33.27 56.92
N SER A 99 8.11 -34.52 56.51
CA SER A 99 8.57 -35.07 55.24
C SER A 99 7.46 -35.91 54.60
N LEU A 100 6.96 -35.47 53.45
CA LEU A 100 5.82 -36.11 52.78
C LEU A 100 6.17 -36.40 51.32
N THR A 101 5.92 -37.63 50.87
CA THR A 101 6.18 -38.08 49.50
C THR A 101 4.87 -38.49 48.82
N GLY A 102 4.69 -38.11 47.55
CA GLY A 102 3.52 -38.45 46.73
C GLY A 102 2.24 -37.69 47.07
N MET A 103 2.30 -36.68 47.94
CA MET A 103 1.11 -36.04 48.51
C MET A 103 0.90 -34.61 48.01
N SER A 104 -0.08 -34.41 47.12
CA SER A 104 -0.57 -33.07 46.73
C SER A 104 -1.52 -32.49 47.80
N LEU A 105 -1.50 -31.17 47.98
CA LEU A 105 -2.20 -30.46 49.05
C LEU A 105 -3.08 -29.32 48.54
N THR A 106 -4.27 -29.20 49.12
CA THR A 106 -5.19 -28.07 48.88
C THR A 106 -5.69 -27.52 50.22
N ASP A 107 -5.81 -26.20 50.36
CA ASP A 107 -6.35 -25.52 51.55
C ASP A 107 -5.76 -26.01 52.89
N SER A 108 -4.45 -26.30 52.91
CA SER A 108 -3.78 -26.98 54.03
C SER A 108 -2.77 -26.07 54.75
N ASN A 109 -2.47 -26.38 56.01
CA ASN A 109 -1.51 -25.65 56.86
C ASN A 109 -0.57 -26.64 57.57
N LEU A 110 0.73 -26.57 57.26
CA LEU A 110 1.77 -27.41 57.85
C LEU A 110 2.78 -26.55 58.61
N THR A 111 3.04 -26.86 59.88
CA THR A 111 4.05 -26.18 60.71
C THR A 111 4.99 -27.21 61.34
N GLY A 112 6.30 -27.06 61.08
CA GLY A 112 7.36 -27.96 61.53
C GLY A 112 8.67 -27.25 61.84
N SER A 113 9.71 -27.97 62.27
CA SER A 113 11.09 -27.45 62.28
C SER A 113 11.59 -27.23 60.85
N SER A 114 11.47 -28.25 60.00
CA SER A 114 11.63 -28.19 58.54
C SER A 114 10.42 -28.84 57.85
N VAL A 115 10.12 -28.45 56.60
CA VAL A 115 9.02 -29.04 55.81
C VAL A 115 9.56 -29.47 54.44
N THR A 116 9.47 -30.76 54.13
CA THR A 116 9.87 -31.34 52.84
C THR A 116 8.68 -32.03 52.19
N LEU A 117 8.36 -31.65 50.95
CA LEU A 117 7.32 -32.29 50.15
C LEU A 117 7.93 -32.76 48.83
N GLN A 118 7.76 -34.02 48.51
CA GLN A 118 8.26 -34.63 47.28
C GLN A 118 7.10 -35.23 46.48
N GLY A 119 7.10 -35.06 45.16
CA GLY A 119 6.26 -35.84 44.25
C GLY A 119 6.60 -37.33 44.35
N GLY A 120 5.64 -38.19 44.06
CA GLY A 120 5.91 -39.63 43.97
C GLY A 120 6.74 -39.95 42.73
N ASP A 121 7.08 -41.23 42.54
CA ASP A 121 7.75 -41.68 41.32
C ASP A 121 6.94 -41.29 40.09
N ASN A 122 7.53 -40.46 39.21
CA ASN A 122 6.90 -39.96 38.01
C ASN A 122 5.54 -39.24 38.26
N ALA A 123 5.40 -38.55 39.39
CA ALA A 123 4.16 -37.89 39.77
C ALA A 123 4.35 -36.40 40.11
N SER A 124 3.38 -35.58 39.67
CA SER A 124 3.35 -34.16 39.97
C SER A 124 3.11 -33.88 41.45
N LEU A 125 3.66 -32.77 41.94
CA LEU A 125 3.33 -32.20 43.25
C LEU A 125 2.52 -30.92 43.05
N THR A 126 1.27 -30.92 43.52
CA THR A 126 0.39 -29.74 43.43
C THR A 126 0.07 -29.21 44.82
N LEU A 127 0.31 -27.91 45.04
CA LEU A 127 -0.05 -27.18 46.23
C LEU A 127 -0.98 -26.02 45.85
N GLN A 128 -2.19 -26.02 46.39
CA GLN A 128 -3.16 -24.95 46.16
C GLN A 128 -3.59 -24.34 47.48
N ASN A 129 -3.49 -23.01 47.62
CA ASN A 129 -3.88 -22.26 48.81
C ASN A 129 -3.34 -22.86 50.12
N THR A 130 -2.10 -23.31 50.09
CA THR A 130 -1.47 -24.06 51.19
C THR A 130 -0.45 -23.20 51.92
N THR A 131 -0.45 -23.24 53.24
CA THR A 131 0.53 -22.60 54.11
C THR A 131 1.56 -23.61 54.59
N LEU A 132 2.83 -23.35 54.31
CA LEU A 132 3.95 -24.13 54.84
C LEU A 132 4.79 -23.23 55.75
N ASN A 133 5.06 -23.67 56.98
CA ASN A 133 5.79 -22.89 57.96
C ASN A 133 6.89 -23.74 58.64
N ALA A 134 8.12 -23.62 58.15
CA ALA A 134 9.30 -24.17 58.80
C ALA A 134 9.85 -23.14 59.80
N THR A 135 9.73 -23.43 61.09
CA THR A 135 10.02 -22.48 62.18
C THR A 135 11.51 -22.20 62.39
N SER A 136 12.38 -23.17 62.12
CA SER A 136 13.84 -23.04 62.33
C SER A 136 14.69 -23.53 61.15
N GLY A 137 14.12 -24.34 60.26
CA GLY A 137 14.82 -24.99 59.15
C GLY A 137 14.26 -24.60 57.78
N ASN A 138 14.39 -25.51 56.81
CA ASN A 138 14.10 -25.26 55.41
C ASN A 138 12.68 -25.66 55.01
N VAL A 139 12.18 -25.05 53.93
CA VAL A 139 11.08 -25.63 53.14
C VAL A 139 11.65 -26.13 51.80
N SER A 140 11.45 -27.41 51.48
CA SER A 140 11.90 -28.01 50.22
C SER A 140 10.75 -28.70 49.51
N LEU A 141 10.46 -28.28 48.27
CA LEU A 141 9.47 -28.88 47.38
C LEU A 141 10.18 -29.46 46.17
N SER A 142 9.91 -30.72 45.82
CA SER A 142 10.48 -31.29 44.60
C SER A 142 9.56 -32.27 43.88
N ALA A 143 9.60 -32.29 42.55
CA ALA A 143 8.88 -33.28 41.75
C ALA A 143 9.57 -33.52 40.39
N ASN A 144 9.52 -34.77 39.93
CA ASN A 144 10.07 -35.17 38.63
C ASN A 144 9.02 -35.98 37.87
N VAL A 145 8.71 -35.58 36.64
CA VAL A 145 7.72 -36.24 35.77
C VAL A 145 8.29 -36.49 34.37
N ALA A 146 7.75 -37.49 33.69
CA ALA A 146 8.06 -37.82 32.30
C ALA A 146 7.36 -36.88 31.33
N ASP A 147 6.12 -36.48 31.66
CA ASP A 147 5.29 -35.55 30.90
C ASP A 147 4.34 -34.80 31.85
N GLY A 148 3.91 -33.59 31.48
CA GLY A 148 3.08 -32.71 32.29
C GLY A 148 3.85 -31.81 33.26
N ASN A 149 3.13 -31.05 34.09
CA ASN A 149 3.75 -30.10 35.02
C ASN A 149 4.33 -30.84 36.24
N ALA A 150 5.59 -30.62 36.58
CA ALA A 150 6.22 -31.34 37.69
C ALA A 150 5.78 -30.77 39.05
N LEU A 151 5.99 -29.47 39.28
CA LEU A 151 5.64 -28.79 40.52
C LEU A 151 4.70 -27.61 40.23
N VAL A 152 3.50 -27.63 40.81
CA VAL A 152 2.51 -26.56 40.68
C VAL A 152 2.19 -26.00 42.06
N VAL A 153 2.44 -24.71 42.28
CA VAL A 153 2.15 -24.03 43.55
C VAL A 153 1.33 -22.78 43.27
N THR A 154 0.10 -22.74 43.75
CA THR A 154 -0.87 -21.67 43.44
C THR A 154 -1.53 -21.14 44.72
N GLY A 155 -1.28 -19.88 45.05
CA GLY A 155 -1.79 -19.23 46.26
C GLY A 155 -1.25 -19.83 47.57
N GLY A 156 -1.51 -19.15 48.68
CA GLY A 156 -1.01 -19.54 50.01
C GLY A 156 0.32 -18.86 50.39
N SER A 157 0.99 -19.40 51.40
CA SER A 157 2.25 -18.81 51.89
C SER A 157 3.29 -19.87 52.30
N ILE A 158 4.56 -19.59 52.03
CA ILE A 158 5.68 -20.44 52.42
C ILE A 158 6.62 -19.60 53.29
N THR A 159 6.83 -20.03 54.53
CA THR A 159 7.74 -19.38 55.48
C THR A 159 8.80 -20.36 55.93
N ALA A 160 10.07 -19.96 55.90
CA ALA A 160 11.21 -20.76 56.35
C ALA A 160 12.13 -20.00 57.29
N GLY A 161 12.52 -20.66 58.39
CA GLY A 161 13.53 -20.20 59.33
C GLY A 161 14.94 -20.16 58.74
N GLN A 162 15.17 -20.84 57.60
CA GLN A 162 16.38 -20.73 56.77
C GLN A 162 16.02 -20.58 55.28
N ASP A 163 16.15 -21.61 54.45
CA ASP A 163 15.98 -21.54 52.99
C ASP A 163 14.65 -22.10 52.49
N ILE A 164 14.16 -21.58 51.36
CA ILE A 164 13.06 -22.13 50.57
C ILE A 164 13.62 -22.64 49.23
N THR A 165 13.43 -23.92 48.91
CA THR A 165 13.89 -24.54 47.65
C THR A 165 12.76 -25.25 46.93
N LEU A 166 12.53 -24.92 45.66
CA LEU A 166 11.50 -25.51 44.81
C LEU A 166 12.13 -26.03 43.52
N ASN A 167 12.08 -27.34 43.29
CA ASN A 167 12.69 -27.97 42.13
C ASN A 167 11.66 -28.81 41.36
N GLY A 168 11.50 -28.55 40.07
CA GLY A 168 10.57 -29.29 39.23
C GLY A 168 11.19 -29.66 37.89
N THR A 169 11.19 -30.94 37.55
CA THR A 169 11.73 -31.44 36.28
C THR A 169 10.66 -32.20 35.51
N ALA A 170 10.27 -31.71 34.34
CA ALA A 170 9.65 -32.54 33.30
C ALA A 170 10.76 -33.02 32.36
N THR A 171 10.80 -34.32 32.05
CA THR A 171 11.87 -34.93 31.23
C THR A 171 11.47 -35.13 29.76
N GLY A 172 10.23 -34.84 29.39
CA GLY A 172 9.67 -34.87 28.05
C GLY A 172 8.27 -34.24 27.97
N GLY A 173 7.65 -34.26 26.78
CA GLY A 173 6.30 -33.75 26.55
C GLY A 173 6.15 -32.23 26.70
N SER A 174 4.91 -31.72 26.84
CA SER A 174 4.59 -30.27 26.84
C SER A 174 4.46 -29.69 28.27
N GLY A 175 5.37 -30.05 29.17
CA GLY A 175 5.29 -29.74 30.60
C GLY A 175 6.18 -28.59 31.09
N THR A 176 5.67 -27.80 32.04
CA THR A 176 6.45 -26.84 32.83
C THR A 176 7.10 -27.54 34.03
N GLY A 177 8.38 -27.26 34.28
CA GLY A 177 9.09 -27.79 35.45
C GLY A 177 8.46 -27.27 36.75
N VAL A 178 8.44 -25.95 36.92
CA VAL A 178 7.79 -25.31 38.06
C VAL A 178 6.81 -24.22 37.59
N SER A 179 5.57 -24.30 38.06
CA SER A 179 4.55 -23.26 37.89
C SER A 179 4.22 -22.63 39.26
N LEU A 180 4.50 -21.34 39.42
CA LEU A 180 4.21 -20.54 40.61
C LEU A 180 3.19 -19.47 40.28
N THR A 181 2.10 -19.40 41.05
CA THR A 181 1.06 -18.39 40.83
C THR A 181 0.59 -17.76 42.13
N GLY A 182 0.78 -16.45 42.30
CA GLY A 182 0.19 -15.68 43.40
C GLY A 182 0.71 -16.05 44.79
N MET A 183 2.02 -16.29 44.94
CA MET A 183 2.62 -16.82 46.17
C MET A 183 3.19 -15.72 47.09
N ASN A 184 3.11 -15.94 48.40
CA ASN A 184 3.88 -15.19 49.40
C ASN A 184 4.99 -16.10 49.97
N MET A 185 6.26 -15.77 49.75
CA MET A 185 7.40 -16.56 50.25
C MET A 185 8.30 -15.71 51.15
N THR A 186 8.57 -16.18 52.36
CA THR A 186 9.45 -15.50 53.32
C THR A 186 10.49 -16.46 53.87
N ALA A 187 11.77 -16.18 53.63
CA ALA A 187 12.90 -16.95 54.12
C ALA A 187 13.84 -16.03 54.91
N THR A 188 14.46 -16.50 56.00
CA THR A 188 15.56 -15.73 56.61
C THR A 188 16.84 -15.86 55.75
N GLY A 189 17.04 -17.02 55.13
CA GLY A 189 18.07 -17.36 54.14
C GLY A 189 17.64 -16.98 52.72
N ASN A 190 17.73 -17.91 51.77
CA ASN A 190 17.47 -17.71 50.35
C ASN A 190 16.16 -18.35 49.88
N ILE A 191 15.62 -17.84 48.78
CA ILE A 191 14.57 -18.50 47.99
C ILE A 191 15.22 -18.95 46.68
N SER A 192 15.14 -20.24 46.35
CA SER A 192 15.65 -20.83 45.12
C SER A 192 14.56 -21.63 44.41
N VAL A 193 14.26 -21.28 43.17
CA VAL A 193 13.26 -21.96 42.34
C VAL A 193 13.93 -22.40 41.04
N SER A 194 13.91 -23.69 40.75
CA SER A 194 14.49 -24.27 39.54
C SER A 194 13.45 -25.12 38.79
N GLY A 195 13.15 -24.74 37.55
CA GLY A 195 12.24 -25.46 36.68
C GLY A 195 12.93 -25.94 35.40
N LYS A 196 12.84 -27.24 35.11
CA LYS A 196 13.25 -27.81 33.83
C LYS A 196 12.04 -28.38 33.09
N GLY A 197 11.84 -27.97 31.85
CA GLY A 197 10.63 -28.31 31.07
C GLY A 197 10.89 -28.37 29.57
N PHE A 198 9.91 -28.87 28.82
CA PHE A 198 10.02 -29.14 27.38
C PHE A 198 8.75 -28.66 26.66
N ASP A 199 8.90 -28.18 25.42
CA ASP A 199 7.86 -28.00 24.40
C ASP A 199 6.51 -27.36 24.83
N SER A 200 6.42 -26.60 25.95
CA SER A 200 5.13 -26.14 26.53
C SER A 200 4.71 -24.72 26.15
N GLY A 201 5.60 -23.90 25.59
CA GLY A 201 5.42 -22.46 25.35
C GLY A 201 5.16 -21.61 26.61
N SER A 202 4.99 -22.24 27.78
CA SER A 202 4.54 -21.61 29.03
C SER A 202 5.70 -21.31 29.99
N GLY A 203 6.94 -21.63 29.60
CA GLY A 203 8.10 -21.53 30.47
C GLY A 203 8.48 -22.87 31.11
N ALA A 204 9.77 -23.18 31.19
CA ALA A 204 10.28 -24.24 32.05
C ALA A 204 10.15 -23.87 33.54
N LEU A 205 10.33 -22.58 33.83
CA LEU A 205 9.85 -21.91 35.02
C LEU A 205 8.79 -20.86 34.63
N SER A 206 7.59 -20.97 35.19
CA SER A 206 6.51 -20.00 34.99
C SER A 206 6.16 -19.35 36.32
N VAL A 207 6.34 -18.03 36.45
CA VAL A 207 5.95 -17.25 37.65
C VAL A 207 4.92 -16.21 37.23
N THR A 208 3.68 -16.38 37.69
CA THR A 208 2.53 -15.58 37.25
C THR A 208 1.69 -15.05 38.42
N GLY A 209 0.80 -14.10 38.15
CA GLY A 209 -0.02 -13.48 39.20
C GLY A 209 0.77 -12.52 40.08
N ASN A 210 0.31 -12.28 41.31
CA ASN A 210 0.93 -11.32 42.24
C ASN A 210 1.77 -12.05 43.29
N ASN A 211 3.08 -12.06 43.14
CA ASN A 211 4.01 -12.79 44.00
C ASN A 211 4.80 -11.82 44.89
N ASN A 212 4.91 -12.13 46.18
CA ASN A 212 5.68 -11.34 47.15
C ASN A 212 6.75 -12.22 47.82
N PHE A 213 8.03 -11.89 47.61
CA PHE A 213 9.17 -12.64 48.12
C PHE A 213 10.02 -11.77 49.06
N SER A 214 10.48 -12.37 50.16
CA SER A 214 11.33 -11.71 51.15
C SER A 214 12.43 -12.68 51.60
N ALA A 215 13.67 -12.42 51.21
CA ALA A 215 14.83 -13.29 51.46
C ALA A 215 16.14 -12.50 51.51
N GLN A 216 17.28 -13.16 51.77
CA GLN A 216 18.60 -12.57 51.52
C GLN A 216 18.85 -12.48 50.00
N ASN A 217 18.60 -13.58 49.30
CA ASN A 217 18.61 -13.62 47.84
C ASN A 217 17.45 -14.48 47.34
N THR A 218 16.86 -14.05 46.23
CA THR A 218 15.88 -14.82 45.46
C THR A 218 16.48 -15.19 44.12
N VAL A 219 16.52 -16.49 43.82
CA VAL A 219 17.06 -17.04 42.57
C VAL A 219 15.96 -17.82 41.86
N LEU A 220 15.64 -17.40 40.64
CA LEU A 220 14.65 -18.02 39.76
C LEU A 220 15.37 -18.54 38.52
N SER A 221 15.33 -19.83 38.26
CA SER A 221 16.05 -20.46 37.14
C SER A 221 15.15 -21.39 36.36
N GLY A 222 15.04 -21.17 35.05
CA GLY A 222 14.28 -21.99 34.13
C GLY A 222 15.16 -22.50 32.99
N GLU A 223 15.16 -23.80 32.77
CA GLU A 223 15.88 -24.45 31.67
C GLU A 223 14.88 -25.20 30.76
N ALA A 224 14.63 -24.63 29.59
CA ALA A 224 13.88 -25.28 28.54
C ALA A 224 14.78 -26.27 27.82
N GLY A 225 14.56 -27.57 28.04
CA GLY A 225 15.32 -28.64 27.42
C GLY A 225 15.12 -28.70 25.90
N ARG A 226 13.96 -28.26 25.39
CA ARG A 226 13.66 -28.09 23.96
C ARG A 226 12.49 -27.14 23.72
N ASN A 227 12.59 -26.26 22.72
CA ASN A 227 11.52 -25.44 22.10
C ASN A 227 10.48 -24.82 23.08
N ASN A 228 10.93 -24.32 24.23
CA ASN A 228 10.07 -23.68 25.24
C ASN A 228 10.71 -22.37 25.72
N VAL A 229 9.95 -21.50 26.37
CA VAL A 229 10.54 -20.35 27.08
C VAL A 229 11.36 -20.88 28.26
N GLY A 230 12.57 -20.37 28.50
CA GLY A 230 13.36 -20.77 29.67
C GLY A 230 12.63 -20.37 30.96
N THR A 231 12.46 -19.06 31.16
CA THR A 231 11.68 -18.50 32.27
C THR A 231 10.65 -17.50 31.75
N LEU A 232 9.39 -17.66 32.18
CA LEU A 232 8.29 -16.73 31.93
C LEU A 232 7.90 -16.01 33.23
N LEU A 233 7.96 -14.69 33.24
CA LEU A 233 7.44 -13.86 34.33
C LEU A 233 6.26 -13.01 33.84
N ASN A 234 5.14 -13.06 34.55
CA ASN A 234 3.94 -12.28 34.23
C ASN A 234 3.20 -11.83 35.51
N GLY A 235 2.41 -10.76 35.44
CA GLY A 235 1.68 -10.19 36.58
C GLY A 235 2.53 -9.20 37.40
N SER A 236 2.68 -9.44 38.69
CA SER A 236 3.56 -8.65 39.55
C SER A 236 4.49 -9.53 40.40
N LEU A 237 5.72 -9.08 40.57
CA LEU A 237 6.71 -9.73 41.41
C LEU A 237 7.38 -8.66 42.29
N ASN A 238 7.12 -8.74 43.58
CA ASN A 238 7.67 -7.83 44.58
C ASN A 238 8.68 -8.58 45.44
N VAL A 239 9.93 -8.15 45.40
CA VAL A 239 11.01 -8.61 46.28
C VAL A 239 11.24 -7.52 47.32
N THR A 240 10.66 -7.72 48.51
CA THR A 240 10.63 -6.71 49.57
C THR A 240 11.91 -6.68 50.39
N ARG A 241 12.79 -7.67 50.23
CA ARG A 241 14.09 -7.78 50.91
C ARG A 241 15.04 -8.60 50.04
N GLY A 242 16.28 -8.13 49.90
CA GLY A 242 17.36 -8.88 49.26
C GLY A 242 17.43 -8.73 47.74
N ASN A 243 18.37 -9.45 47.12
CA ASN A 243 18.59 -9.42 45.67
C ASN A 243 17.64 -10.36 44.92
N LEU A 244 17.38 -10.06 43.64
CA LEU A 244 16.68 -10.95 42.72
C LEU A 244 17.57 -11.29 41.53
N SER A 245 17.78 -12.59 41.29
CA SER A 245 18.43 -13.11 40.08
C SER A 245 17.47 -14.03 39.34
N VAL A 246 17.24 -13.75 38.05
CA VAL A 246 16.38 -14.54 37.17
C VAL A 246 17.19 -15.00 35.97
N THR A 247 17.24 -16.31 35.75
CA THR A 247 17.86 -16.91 34.56
C THR A 247 16.82 -17.71 33.80
N GLY A 248 16.75 -17.53 32.49
CA GLY A 248 15.98 -18.37 31.58
C GLY A 248 16.88 -18.85 30.44
N THR A 249 17.05 -20.15 30.32
CA THR A 249 17.85 -20.78 29.25
C THR A 249 16.94 -21.59 28.35
N MET A 250 17.03 -21.37 27.05
CA MET A 250 16.27 -22.07 26.03
C MET A 250 17.21 -22.77 25.05
N ASN A 251 17.00 -24.08 24.86
CA ASN A 251 17.68 -24.89 23.85
C ASN A 251 16.78 -25.09 22.62
N LYS A 252 17.24 -24.65 21.44
CA LYS A 252 16.43 -24.65 20.19
C LYS A 252 16.72 -25.87 19.29
N TYR A 253 15.68 -26.60 18.87
CA TYR A 253 15.82 -27.85 18.08
C TYR A 253 15.19 -27.84 16.66
N SER A 254 14.15 -27.03 16.36
CA SER A 254 13.35 -26.99 15.08
C SER A 254 12.30 -28.11 14.93
N ALA A 255 11.18 -28.05 14.19
CA ALA A 255 10.35 -26.98 13.62
C ALA A 255 8.89 -27.27 14.07
N ASP A 256 8.04 -26.26 14.19
CA ASP A 256 6.57 -26.42 14.10
C ASP A 256 5.73 -26.78 15.34
N VAL A 257 5.96 -26.16 16.53
CA VAL A 257 4.87 -26.17 17.52
C VAL A 257 4.62 -24.91 18.34
N HIS A 258 5.61 -24.10 18.74
CA HIS A 258 5.35 -22.86 19.49
C HIS A 258 6.31 -21.73 19.09
N ASN A 259 5.77 -20.68 18.44
CA ASN A 259 6.51 -19.61 17.73
C ASN A 259 7.25 -18.60 18.64
N GLU A 260 7.54 -18.93 19.90
CA GLU A 260 8.10 -18.00 20.89
C GLU A 260 9.37 -18.55 21.55
N PHE A 261 10.48 -18.52 20.82
CA PHE A 261 11.78 -18.96 21.33
C PHE A 261 12.42 -17.83 22.16
N ARG A 262 12.27 -17.89 23.48
CA ARG A 262 12.77 -16.88 24.44
C ARG A 262 13.57 -17.52 25.57
N GLY A 263 14.75 -17.00 25.87
CA GLY A 263 15.47 -17.38 27.09
C GLY A 263 14.67 -16.95 28.32
N LEU A 264 14.49 -15.63 28.49
CA LEU A 264 13.68 -15.01 29.54
C LEU A 264 12.65 -14.06 28.91
N LYS A 265 11.37 -14.25 29.24
CA LYS A 265 10.25 -13.45 28.71
C LYS A 265 9.49 -12.73 29.82
N MET A 266 9.29 -11.42 29.64
CA MET A 266 8.53 -10.54 30.51
C MET A 266 7.59 -9.68 29.65
N ASN A 267 6.28 -9.80 29.86
CA ASN A 267 5.28 -9.03 29.10
C ASN A 267 4.27 -8.40 30.05
N GLY A 268 4.24 -7.06 30.12
CA GLY A 268 3.37 -6.31 31.01
C GLY A 268 3.64 -6.53 32.51
N LEU A 269 4.84 -7.00 32.88
CA LEU A 269 5.18 -7.31 34.28
C LEU A 269 5.44 -6.02 35.09
N ALA A 270 4.93 -5.96 36.31
CA ALA A 270 5.40 -5.02 37.34
C ALA A 270 6.41 -5.71 38.27
N LEU A 271 7.69 -5.35 38.16
CA LEU A 271 8.77 -5.90 38.97
C LEU A 271 9.35 -4.86 39.93
N ASP A 272 9.23 -5.11 41.24
CA ASP A 272 9.76 -4.23 42.28
C ASP A 272 10.76 -5.00 43.16
N VAL A 273 12.04 -4.61 43.10
CA VAL A 273 13.09 -5.05 44.02
C VAL A 273 13.41 -3.86 44.94
N SER A 274 12.76 -3.81 46.09
CA SER A 274 12.71 -2.59 46.91
C SER A 274 14.05 -2.26 47.59
N ASP A 275 14.80 -3.27 48.04
CA ASP A 275 16.04 -3.12 48.85
C ASP A 275 17.20 -3.99 48.33
N GLY A 276 17.38 -4.09 47.01
CA GLY A 276 18.43 -4.95 46.44
C GLY A 276 18.74 -4.74 44.96
N ASN A 277 19.65 -5.57 44.44
CA ASN A 277 20.05 -5.59 43.04
C ASN A 277 19.16 -6.57 42.24
N LEU A 278 18.92 -6.22 40.98
CA LEU A 278 18.20 -7.03 40.02
C LEU A 278 19.17 -7.59 38.97
N THR A 279 19.12 -8.89 38.71
CA THR A 279 19.85 -9.53 37.61
C THR A 279 18.89 -10.33 36.75
N LEU A 280 18.85 -10.04 35.45
CA LEU A 280 18.03 -10.74 34.46
C LEU A 280 18.93 -11.32 33.37
N THR A 281 18.88 -12.64 33.18
CA THR A 281 19.70 -13.33 32.20
C THR A 281 18.83 -14.23 31.32
N GLY A 282 18.82 -13.94 30.03
CA GLY A 282 18.12 -14.73 29.03
C GLY A 282 19.11 -15.34 28.04
N ASN A 283 19.17 -16.67 27.99
CA ASN A 283 20.07 -17.40 27.10
C ASN A 283 19.26 -18.17 26.06
N ALA A 284 19.50 -17.90 24.78
CA ALA A 284 19.02 -18.69 23.66
C ALA A 284 20.23 -19.42 23.05
N VAL A 285 20.31 -20.73 23.31
CA VAL A 285 21.42 -21.60 22.92
C VAL A 285 20.96 -22.66 21.91
N GLU A 286 21.90 -23.15 21.12
CA GLU A 286 21.66 -24.24 20.17
C GLU A 286 21.43 -25.56 20.93
N TYR A 287 20.45 -26.36 20.50
CA TYR A 287 20.26 -27.70 21.06
C TYR A 287 21.40 -28.62 20.61
N PRO A 288 21.93 -29.50 21.49
CA PRO A 288 22.97 -30.46 21.11
C PRO A 288 22.53 -31.30 19.90
N ASP A 289 23.26 -31.26 18.80
CA ASP A 289 23.04 -32.02 17.55
C ASP A 289 22.02 -31.43 16.54
N ALA A 290 21.44 -30.26 16.78
CA ALA A 290 20.72 -29.50 15.75
C ALA A 290 21.66 -28.46 15.12
N GLY A 291 21.68 -28.31 13.79
CA GLY A 291 22.42 -27.22 13.14
C GLY A 291 21.66 -25.88 13.18
N PRO A 292 22.25 -24.76 12.70
CA PRO A 292 21.63 -23.44 12.75
C PRO A 292 20.34 -23.37 11.93
N GLN A 293 19.25 -22.88 12.52
CA GLN A 293 17.92 -22.79 11.90
C GLN A 293 17.39 -21.35 11.97
N GLY A 294 16.77 -20.82 10.91
CA GLY A 294 16.24 -19.44 10.89
C GLY A 294 15.00 -19.26 11.78
N GLY A 295 14.87 -18.10 12.44
CA GLY A 295 13.67 -17.73 13.22
C GLY A 295 13.95 -16.65 14.28
N GLY A 296 12.94 -15.83 14.63
CA GLY A 296 13.06 -14.68 15.55
C GLY A 296 13.27 -15.05 17.02
N THR A 297 14.41 -15.64 17.36
CA THR A 297 14.84 -15.96 18.73
C THR A 297 15.24 -14.70 19.48
N VAL A 298 14.97 -14.67 20.78
CA VAL A 298 15.42 -13.57 21.66
C VAL A 298 15.99 -14.17 22.95
N GLY A 299 17.18 -13.74 23.36
CA GLY A 299 17.73 -14.11 24.66
C GLY A 299 16.86 -13.58 25.79
N LEU A 300 16.77 -12.25 25.91
CA LEU A 300 16.00 -11.53 26.93
C LEU A 300 14.94 -10.62 26.30
N GLU A 301 13.66 -10.82 26.61
CA GLU A 301 12.55 -9.99 26.11
C GLU A 301 11.80 -9.31 27.27
N LEU A 302 11.72 -7.98 27.20
CA LEU A 302 10.87 -7.14 28.06
C LEU A 302 9.97 -6.27 27.19
N SER A 303 8.66 -6.49 27.27
CA SER A 303 7.66 -5.71 26.55
C SER A 303 6.67 -5.09 27.52
N GLY A 304 6.44 -3.78 27.44
CA GLY A 304 5.43 -3.05 28.24
C GLY A 304 5.59 -3.19 29.76
N SER A 305 6.78 -3.56 30.25
CA SER A 305 7.01 -3.92 31.65
C SER A 305 7.55 -2.74 32.45
N CYS A 306 7.32 -2.74 33.77
CA CYS A 306 7.85 -1.75 34.72
C CYS A 306 8.91 -2.40 35.60
N LEU A 307 10.12 -1.84 35.62
CA LEU A 307 11.22 -2.30 36.47
C LEU A 307 11.54 -1.25 37.54
N LYS A 308 11.70 -1.72 38.78
CA LYS A 308 12.18 -0.91 39.91
C LYS A 308 13.25 -1.69 40.68
N ALA A 309 14.44 -1.10 40.81
CA ALA A 309 15.56 -1.64 41.59
C ALA A 309 16.55 -0.53 41.94
N ASN A 310 17.53 -0.82 42.81
CA ASN A 310 18.66 0.09 43.07
C ASN A 310 19.71 0.03 41.94
N HIS A 311 19.99 -1.18 41.47
CA HIS A 311 20.90 -1.50 40.38
C HIS A 311 20.32 -2.67 39.56
N ALA A 312 20.52 -2.67 38.24
CA ALA A 312 20.07 -3.76 37.38
C ALA A 312 21.11 -4.23 36.36
N ASP A 313 21.34 -5.53 36.28
CA ASP A 313 22.18 -6.17 35.27
C ASP A 313 21.31 -6.98 34.31
N LEU A 314 21.31 -6.63 33.02
CA LEU A 314 20.50 -7.29 32.00
C LEU A 314 21.40 -7.93 30.95
N SER A 315 21.28 -9.25 30.80
CA SER A 315 22.05 -10.00 29.82
C SER A 315 21.15 -10.83 28.92
N GLY A 316 21.35 -10.70 27.61
CA GLY A 316 20.65 -11.46 26.59
C GLY A 316 21.64 -12.09 25.62
N LEU A 317 21.81 -13.41 25.70
CA LEU A 317 22.67 -14.18 24.80
C LEU A 317 21.81 -14.89 23.75
N ASN A 318 22.23 -14.83 22.49
CA ASN A 318 21.60 -15.56 21.40
C ASN A 318 22.66 -16.05 20.41
N VAL A 319 22.88 -17.36 20.34
CA VAL A 319 23.91 -17.95 19.45
C VAL A 319 23.42 -18.12 17.99
N ASP A 320 22.17 -17.77 17.70
CA ASP A 320 21.55 -17.82 16.37
C ASP A 320 21.33 -16.40 15.79
N SER A 321 20.56 -16.28 14.70
CA SER A 321 20.01 -14.99 14.23
C SER A 321 18.86 -14.49 15.10
N GLY A 322 18.77 -13.19 15.37
CA GLY A 322 17.63 -12.60 16.09
C GLY A 322 18.07 -11.45 17.00
N SER A 323 17.54 -11.44 18.22
CA SER A 323 17.90 -10.43 19.23
C SER A 323 18.63 -11.02 20.43
N GLY A 324 19.62 -10.30 20.97
CA GLY A 324 20.27 -10.65 22.23
C GLY A 324 19.33 -10.29 23.36
N PHE A 325 19.07 -8.98 23.50
CA PHE A 325 17.98 -8.46 24.32
C PHE A 325 17.06 -7.50 23.56
N THR A 326 15.81 -7.42 24.00
CA THR A 326 14.80 -6.49 23.47
C THR A 326 14.02 -5.89 24.62
N LEU A 327 14.25 -4.59 24.87
CA LEU A 327 13.42 -3.77 25.74
C LEU A 327 12.52 -2.93 24.84
N ASN A 328 11.21 -3.15 24.92
CA ASN A 328 10.23 -2.42 24.13
C ASN A 328 9.15 -1.81 25.04
N ASN A 329 9.09 -0.48 25.06
CA ASN A 329 8.15 0.27 25.89
C ASN A 329 8.28 -0.09 27.39
N VAL A 330 9.52 -0.19 27.88
CA VAL A 330 9.82 -0.51 29.28
C VAL A 330 9.86 0.77 30.11
N THR A 331 9.21 0.78 31.26
CA THR A 331 9.26 1.88 32.24
C THR A 331 10.30 1.56 33.32
N LEU A 332 11.23 2.48 33.58
CA LEU A 332 12.26 2.35 34.61
C LEU A 332 11.95 3.27 35.79
N SER A 333 12.12 2.78 37.03
CA SER A 333 11.87 3.55 38.26
C SER A 333 12.80 3.14 39.40
N GLY A 334 12.78 3.87 40.53
CA GLY A 334 13.71 3.65 41.64
C GLY A 334 15.12 4.14 41.31
N GLY A 335 16.16 3.43 41.77
CA GLY A 335 17.56 3.78 41.53
C GLY A 335 18.02 3.60 40.08
N ILE A 336 17.29 2.83 39.27
CA ILE A 336 17.57 2.62 37.84
C ILE A 336 16.83 3.60 36.92
N VAL A 337 16.18 4.63 37.47
CA VAL A 337 15.50 5.67 36.68
C VAL A 337 16.47 6.27 35.65
N GLN A 338 16.00 6.44 34.42
CA GLN A 338 16.80 6.88 33.26
C GLN A 338 18.00 6.00 32.86
N GLY A 339 18.27 4.89 33.56
CA GLY A 339 19.26 3.87 33.17
C GLY A 339 20.66 3.98 33.78
N ASN A 340 20.93 4.96 34.66
CA ASN A 340 22.29 5.24 35.15
C ASN A 340 22.92 4.09 35.95
N ASN A 341 22.10 3.30 36.67
CA ASN A 341 22.53 2.15 37.46
C ASN A 341 22.19 0.83 36.75
N MET A 342 22.37 0.78 35.42
CA MET A 342 22.07 -0.40 34.62
C MET A 342 23.31 -0.86 33.85
N THR A 343 23.49 -2.17 33.75
CA THR A 343 24.44 -2.78 32.82
C THR A 343 23.72 -3.65 31.80
N PHE A 344 24.24 -3.67 30.58
CA PHE A 344 23.71 -4.46 29.47
C PHE A 344 24.79 -5.33 28.88
N SER A 345 24.47 -6.59 28.56
CA SER A 345 25.42 -7.51 27.91
C SER A 345 24.72 -8.41 26.91
N SER A 346 25.30 -8.52 25.72
CA SER A 346 24.97 -9.55 24.72
C SER A 346 26.15 -10.48 24.45
N GLN A 347 27.10 -10.54 25.38
CA GLN A 347 28.32 -11.33 25.25
C GLN A 347 28.00 -12.80 24.94
N GLY A 348 28.69 -13.34 23.92
CA GLY A 348 28.52 -14.73 23.47
C GLY A 348 27.44 -14.91 22.40
N SER A 349 26.78 -13.84 21.95
CA SER A 349 25.82 -13.91 20.84
C SER A 349 26.51 -13.98 19.47
N ASP A 350 25.78 -14.45 18.45
CA ASP A 350 26.24 -14.45 17.05
C ASP A 350 26.43 -13.01 16.51
N VAL A 351 27.28 -12.85 15.49
CA VAL A 351 27.57 -11.55 14.88
C VAL A 351 26.35 -10.86 14.26
N ASN A 352 25.36 -11.62 13.78
CA ASN A 352 24.16 -11.09 13.13
C ASN A 352 23.04 -10.75 14.11
N VAL A 353 23.26 -10.95 15.41
CA VAL A 353 22.31 -10.57 16.45
C VAL A 353 22.26 -9.05 16.60
N THR A 354 21.06 -8.55 16.86
CA THR A 354 20.80 -7.14 17.17
C THR A 354 20.23 -6.97 18.58
N ASN A 355 20.25 -5.76 19.12
CA ASN A 355 19.59 -5.43 20.37
C ASN A 355 18.65 -4.25 20.19
N THR A 356 17.65 -4.15 21.06
CA THR A 356 16.75 -2.99 21.11
C THR A 356 16.63 -2.48 22.54
N LEU A 357 16.80 -1.17 22.70
CA LEU A 357 16.67 -0.44 23.95
C LEU A 357 15.66 0.71 23.77
N ASN A 358 14.38 0.41 23.94
CA ASN A 358 13.29 1.37 23.85
C ASN A 358 12.62 1.56 25.21
N VAL A 359 13.07 2.58 25.94
CA VAL A 359 12.55 2.97 27.26
C VAL A 359 11.43 3.99 27.09
N ASN A 360 10.32 3.80 27.79
CA ASN A 360 9.19 4.74 27.77
C ASN A 360 9.62 6.08 28.39
N GLY A 361 9.33 7.18 27.69
CA GLY A 361 9.81 8.52 28.05
C GLY A 361 11.29 8.78 27.73
N GLY A 362 11.99 7.83 27.12
CA GLY A 362 13.37 7.94 26.67
C GLY A 362 14.44 7.56 27.70
N LEU A 363 15.60 7.11 27.21
CA LEU A 363 16.78 6.77 28.02
C LEU A 363 17.58 8.03 28.34
N GLY A 364 18.08 8.20 29.56
CA GLY A 364 18.90 9.37 29.90
C GLY A 364 20.23 9.37 29.12
N TYR A 365 20.66 10.53 28.64
CA TYR A 365 21.88 10.67 27.85
C TYR A 365 23.11 10.28 28.65
N GLY A 366 23.18 10.63 29.95
CA GLY A 366 24.26 10.19 30.82
C GLY A 366 24.33 8.67 30.99
N ALA A 367 23.18 8.00 31.05
CA ALA A 367 23.11 6.54 31.08
C ALA A 367 23.56 5.95 29.75
N PHE A 368 23.08 6.50 28.64
CA PHE A 368 23.51 6.09 27.30
C PHE A 368 25.04 6.20 27.15
N GLU A 369 25.64 7.32 27.56
CA GLU A 369 27.09 7.51 27.50
C GLU A 369 27.86 6.51 28.38
N ALA A 370 27.36 6.22 29.58
CA ALA A 370 27.96 5.21 30.45
C ALA A 370 27.93 3.80 29.81
N ILE A 371 26.79 3.41 29.24
CA ILE A 371 26.61 2.12 28.56
C ILE A 371 27.48 2.06 27.29
N ARG A 372 27.47 3.12 26.49
CA ARG A 372 28.28 3.24 25.27
C ARG A 372 29.77 3.11 25.56
N GLY A 373 30.24 3.78 26.62
CA GLY A 373 31.62 3.68 27.11
C GLY A 373 32.02 2.28 27.57
N ALA A 374 31.11 1.53 28.19
CA ALA A 374 31.33 0.12 28.54
C ALA A 374 31.38 -0.79 27.29
N GLY A 375 30.65 -0.42 26.23
CA GLY A 375 30.57 -1.12 24.96
C GLY A 375 29.59 -2.29 24.97
N ILE A 376 29.12 -2.67 23.78
CA ILE A 376 28.22 -3.81 23.56
C ILE A 376 28.69 -4.65 22.38
N ASP A 377 28.44 -5.96 22.43
CA ASP A 377 28.98 -6.91 21.45
C ASP A 377 28.23 -6.88 20.11
N ASN A 378 26.94 -6.51 20.14
CA ASN A 378 26.04 -6.54 18.98
C ASN A 378 25.42 -5.18 18.67
N ASN A 379 25.04 -4.96 17.40
CA ASN A 379 24.43 -3.73 16.95
C ASN A 379 23.15 -3.43 17.74
N THR A 380 23.03 -2.21 18.25
CA THR A 380 21.98 -1.84 19.21
C THR A 380 21.20 -0.63 18.71
N SER A 381 19.89 -0.81 18.54
CA SER A 381 18.96 0.29 18.30
C SER A 381 18.47 0.86 19.63
N VAL A 382 18.57 2.17 19.78
CA VAL A 382 18.12 2.91 20.95
C VAL A 382 16.97 3.81 20.54
N GLY A 383 15.92 3.83 21.36
CA GLY A 383 14.80 4.76 21.22
C GLY A 383 15.22 6.22 21.43
N ALA A 384 14.26 7.08 21.79
CA ALA A 384 14.58 8.48 22.06
C ALA A 384 15.46 8.63 23.32
N LEU A 385 16.39 9.57 23.29
CA LEU A 385 17.20 9.98 24.43
C LEU A 385 16.59 11.19 25.13
N THR A 386 16.68 11.25 26.45
CA THR A 386 16.41 12.45 27.26
C THR A 386 17.72 13.00 27.80
N ALA A 387 17.77 14.28 28.14
CA ALA A 387 18.92 14.85 28.84
C ALA A 387 18.45 15.72 30.00
N SER A 388 18.90 15.40 31.22
CA SER A 388 18.73 16.28 32.37
C SER A 388 19.58 17.55 32.22
N GLN A 389 19.35 18.54 33.07
CA GLN A 389 20.19 19.75 33.08
C GLN A 389 21.67 19.40 33.30
N ASP A 390 21.96 18.46 34.19
CA ASP A 390 23.32 18.00 34.46
C ASP A 390 23.92 17.29 33.24
N ASP A 391 23.13 16.48 32.52
CA ASP A 391 23.59 15.83 31.28
C ASP A 391 23.89 16.86 30.18
N MET A 392 23.04 17.88 30.04
CA MET A 392 23.24 18.96 29.08
C MET A 392 24.55 19.72 29.36
N HIS A 393 24.82 20.06 30.62
CA HIS A 393 26.07 20.70 31.03
C HIS A 393 27.29 19.81 30.78
N LYS A 394 27.19 18.53 31.13
CA LYS A 394 28.33 17.60 31.12
C LYS A 394 28.68 17.07 29.73
N TYR A 395 27.67 16.69 28.95
CA TYR A 395 27.88 15.92 27.72
C TYR A 395 27.48 16.66 26.44
N LEU A 396 26.56 17.61 26.52
CA LEU A 396 26.09 18.38 25.36
C LEU A 396 26.76 19.77 25.25
N ASN A 397 27.67 20.09 26.17
CA ASN A 397 28.40 21.35 26.24
C ASN A 397 27.49 22.59 26.40
N PHE A 398 26.39 22.44 27.14
CA PHE A 398 25.49 23.56 27.42
C PHE A 398 25.97 24.25 28.69
N SER A 399 27.11 24.94 28.64
CA SER A 399 27.92 25.25 29.82
C SER A 399 27.35 26.30 30.79
N ASP A 400 26.65 27.33 30.31
CA ASP A 400 25.96 28.31 31.15
C ASP A 400 24.80 29.02 30.40
N ALA A 401 23.97 29.76 31.11
CA ALA A 401 22.79 30.44 30.56
C ALA A 401 23.12 31.65 29.64
N THR A 402 24.39 31.94 29.38
CA THR A 402 24.83 33.09 28.59
C THR A 402 25.67 32.75 27.35
N SER A 403 26.21 31.55 27.31
CA SER A 403 27.10 31.02 26.28
C SER A 403 26.32 30.42 25.11
N ASP A 404 26.99 30.35 23.96
CA ASP A 404 26.52 29.62 22.79
C ASP A 404 26.59 28.11 23.07
N TRP A 405 25.51 27.42 22.73
CA TRP A 405 25.35 25.98 22.87
C TRP A 405 25.44 25.34 21.50
N VAL A 406 26.50 24.56 21.29
CA VAL A 406 26.77 23.88 20.01
C VAL A 406 26.87 22.38 20.27
N PHE A 407 26.03 21.61 19.59
CA PHE A 407 26.05 20.15 19.63
C PHE A 407 25.97 19.59 18.21
N ASP A 408 26.88 18.68 17.89
CA ASP A 408 26.93 18.00 16.59
C ASP A 408 27.03 16.49 16.82
N VAL A 409 25.96 15.77 16.48
CA VAL A 409 25.85 14.31 16.62
C VAL A 409 26.98 13.58 15.87
N GLY A 410 27.32 14.04 14.66
CA GLY A 410 28.36 13.42 13.84
C GLY A 410 29.74 13.56 14.47
N SER A 411 30.03 14.74 15.04
CA SER A 411 31.28 14.99 15.77
C SER A 411 31.45 14.13 17.02
N GLN A 412 30.34 13.75 17.67
CA GLN A 412 30.33 12.86 18.84
C GLN A 412 30.45 11.38 18.47
N ASN A 413 30.32 11.06 17.18
CA ASN A 413 30.46 9.72 16.64
C ASN A 413 29.53 8.73 17.39
N LEU A 414 28.27 9.14 17.65
CA LEU A 414 27.31 8.39 18.48
C LEU A 414 27.08 6.96 18.00
N ASN A 415 27.29 6.70 16.70
CA ASN A 415 27.13 5.39 16.10
C ASN A 415 28.36 4.49 16.35
N SER A 416 29.52 5.04 16.69
CA SER A 416 30.76 4.27 16.92
C SER A 416 30.84 3.69 18.35
N SER A 417 31.42 2.49 18.46
CA SER A 417 31.76 1.87 19.74
C SER A 417 32.98 2.57 20.37
N THR A 418 32.87 3.03 21.61
CA THR A 418 34.01 3.58 22.38
C THR A 418 34.76 2.54 23.22
N GLY A 419 34.24 1.31 23.32
CA GLY A 419 34.87 0.18 24.00
C GLY A 419 35.50 -0.85 23.05
N ASN A 420 36.17 -1.87 23.61
CA ASN A 420 36.81 -2.97 22.85
C ASN A 420 35.80 -3.96 22.20
N LYS A 421 34.54 -3.57 22.02
CA LYS A 421 33.44 -4.43 21.53
C LYS A 421 32.92 -3.90 20.19
N ALA A 422 32.45 -4.80 19.31
CA ALA A 422 32.19 -4.51 17.90
C ALA A 422 30.82 -3.88 17.58
N GLY A 423 29.88 -3.85 18.53
CA GLY A 423 28.51 -3.39 18.29
C GLY A 423 28.41 -1.89 18.01
N VAL A 424 27.68 -1.55 16.95
CA VAL A 424 27.39 -0.16 16.51
C VAL A 424 26.05 0.29 17.09
N TRP A 425 25.88 1.59 17.32
CA TRP A 425 24.66 2.17 17.85
C TRP A 425 23.84 2.88 16.77
N SER A 426 22.52 2.88 16.94
CA SER A 426 21.60 3.70 16.15
C SER A 426 20.58 4.35 17.09
N VAL A 427 20.55 5.69 17.12
CA VAL A 427 19.71 6.48 18.03
C VAL A 427 18.56 7.12 17.28
N ALA A 428 17.32 6.95 17.75
CA ALA A 428 16.13 7.46 17.07
C ALA A 428 15.96 8.99 17.13
N GLY A 429 16.56 9.65 18.12
CA GLY A 429 16.49 11.10 18.31
C GLY A 429 16.46 11.47 19.78
N PHE A 430 16.08 12.71 20.08
CA PHE A 430 15.97 13.23 21.43
C PHE A 430 14.53 13.62 21.76
N THR A 431 14.15 13.49 23.03
CA THR A 431 12.83 13.81 23.55
C THR A 431 12.91 14.58 24.86
N GLY A 432 11.94 15.43 25.14
CA GLY A 432 11.84 16.12 26.44
C GLY A 432 12.96 17.13 26.72
N ILE A 433 13.69 17.60 25.71
CA ILE A 433 14.81 18.53 25.88
C ILE A 433 14.27 19.92 26.21
N ASN A 434 14.60 20.45 27.38
CA ASN A 434 14.21 21.80 27.80
C ASN A 434 15.47 22.65 28.01
N ALA A 435 15.78 23.49 27.04
CA ALA A 435 17.05 24.21 26.97
C ALA A 435 16.79 25.73 26.87
N THR A 436 17.43 26.53 27.71
CA THR A 436 17.29 28.01 27.70
C THR A 436 18.63 28.68 27.96
N THR A 437 19.08 29.50 27.02
CA THR A 437 20.28 30.35 27.12
C THR A 437 20.04 31.72 26.47
N THR A 438 20.80 32.74 26.84
CA THR A 438 20.86 34.01 26.10
C THR A 438 21.84 33.98 24.93
N GLY A 439 22.67 32.94 24.82
CA GLY A 439 23.52 32.66 23.65
C GLY A 439 22.77 31.93 22.53
N ASN A 440 23.45 31.60 21.44
CA ASN A 440 22.88 30.87 20.32
C ASN A 440 22.78 29.36 20.62
N ILE A 441 21.75 28.69 20.09
CA ILE A 441 21.66 27.23 20.10
C ILE A 441 21.89 26.73 18.66
N SER A 442 22.86 25.85 18.45
CA SER A 442 23.17 25.23 17.16
C SER A 442 23.32 23.72 17.30
N LEU A 443 22.44 22.98 16.62
CA LEU A 443 22.31 21.53 16.78
C LEU A 443 22.39 20.85 15.41
N THR A 444 23.32 19.92 15.22
CA THR A 444 23.47 19.15 13.97
C THR A 444 23.16 17.67 14.20
N GLY A 445 22.40 17.07 13.30
CA GLY A 445 22.01 15.65 13.31
C GLY A 445 20.91 15.28 14.31
N MET A 446 20.32 16.25 15.00
CA MET A 446 19.42 16.00 16.13
C MET A 446 17.93 16.20 15.78
N SER A 447 17.17 15.11 15.67
CA SER A 447 15.69 15.15 15.65
C SER A 447 15.13 15.31 17.07
N LEU A 448 14.04 16.06 17.20
CA LEU A 448 13.45 16.45 18.49
C LEU A 448 11.97 16.07 18.58
N THR A 449 11.58 15.58 19.74
CA THR A 449 10.19 15.35 20.12
C THR A 449 9.91 15.97 21.48
N ASP A 450 8.71 16.52 21.70
CA ASP A 450 8.28 17.03 23.01
C ASP A 450 9.30 17.97 23.70
N SER A 451 9.97 18.84 22.92
CA SER A 451 11.13 19.62 23.37
C SER A 451 10.90 21.12 23.28
N ASN A 452 11.55 21.92 24.14
CA ASN A 452 11.47 23.37 24.16
C ASN A 452 12.88 23.99 24.19
N LEU A 453 13.23 24.74 23.14
CA LEU A 453 14.53 25.41 23.02
C LEU A 453 14.35 26.93 22.97
N THR A 454 15.04 27.66 23.84
CA THR A 454 15.08 29.13 23.85
C THR A 454 16.51 29.65 23.80
N GLY A 455 16.85 30.44 22.78
CA GLY A 455 18.18 31.01 22.56
C GLY A 455 18.14 32.45 22.04
N SER A 456 19.29 33.08 21.83
CA SER A 456 19.42 34.28 20.98
C SER A 456 18.99 33.96 19.55
N SER A 457 19.64 32.96 18.94
CA SER A 457 19.21 32.28 17.71
C SER A 457 19.08 30.77 17.96
N VAL A 458 18.26 30.07 17.17
CA VAL A 458 18.11 28.61 17.24
C VAL A 458 18.31 28.01 15.85
N THR A 459 19.32 27.17 15.69
CA THR A 459 19.68 26.54 14.42
C THR A 459 19.68 25.03 14.57
N LEU A 460 18.92 24.33 13.73
CA LEU A 460 18.93 22.86 13.64
C LEU A 460 19.31 22.44 12.23
N GLN A 461 20.30 21.54 12.10
CA GLN A 461 20.78 21.04 10.82
C GLN A 461 20.71 19.51 10.79
N GLY A 462 20.31 18.93 9.66
CA GLY A 462 20.48 17.50 9.42
C GLY A 462 21.95 17.15 9.15
N GLU A 463 22.42 15.99 9.62
CA GLU A 463 23.74 15.44 9.30
C GLU A 463 23.73 14.84 7.88
N ASP A 464 24.80 14.94 7.08
CA ASP A 464 25.05 14.21 5.82
C ASP A 464 23.86 13.50 5.11
N ASN A 465 22.96 14.28 4.49
CA ASN A 465 21.73 13.82 3.80
C ASN A 465 20.60 13.25 4.69
N ALA A 466 20.77 13.21 6.00
CA ALA A 466 19.76 12.78 6.96
C ALA A 466 18.59 13.76 7.04
N SER A 467 17.44 13.20 7.40
CA SER A 467 16.21 13.93 7.63
C SER A 467 16.15 14.51 9.03
N LEU A 468 15.43 15.62 9.20
CA LEU A 468 15.16 16.26 10.48
C LEU A 468 13.67 16.12 10.83
N THR A 469 13.37 15.53 11.98
CA THR A 469 11.99 15.43 12.48
C THR A 469 11.84 16.23 13.75
N LEU A 470 10.86 17.15 13.75
CA LEU A 470 10.41 17.88 14.93
C LEU A 470 8.92 17.59 15.16
N GLN A 471 8.61 17.02 16.31
CA GLN A 471 7.24 16.77 16.75
C GLN A 471 7.00 17.42 18.11
N ASN A 472 5.88 18.12 18.26
CA ASN A 472 5.51 18.77 19.52
C ASN A 472 6.66 19.59 20.15
N THR A 473 7.42 20.28 19.29
CA THR A 473 8.64 20.99 19.67
C THR A 473 8.43 22.50 19.53
N THR A 474 8.86 23.25 20.54
CA THR A 474 8.89 24.71 20.54
C THR A 474 10.31 25.22 20.33
N LEU A 475 10.50 26.03 19.28
CA LEU A 475 11.76 26.74 19.03
C LEU A 475 11.55 28.24 19.19
N ASN A 476 12.30 28.88 20.07
CA ASN A 476 12.13 30.28 20.42
C ASN A 476 13.47 31.03 20.34
N ALA A 477 13.62 31.93 19.37
CA ALA A 477 14.75 32.85 19.29
C ALA A 477 14.36 34.23 19.83
N THR A 478 15.12 34.74 20.80
CA THR A 478 14.80 35.97 21.54
C THR A 478 15.19 37.24 20.79
N SER A 479 16.24 37.18 19.95
CA SER A 479 16.77 38.33 19.21
C SER A 479 17.14 38.00 17.75
N GLY A 480 17.55 36.77 17.48
CA GLY A 480 18.00 36.30 16.16
C GLY A 480 17.01 35.38 15.46
N ASN A 481 17.53 34.54 14.55
CA ASN A 481 16.71 33.71 13.66
C ASN A 481 16.40 32.33 14.26
N VAL A 482 15.33 31.71 13.77
CA VAL A 482 15.18 30.25 13.84
C VAL A 482 15.46 29.66 12.46
N SER A 483 16.47 28.79 12.34
CA SER A 483 16.90 28.23 11.06
C SER A 483 16.93 26.70 11.10
N LEU A 484 16.23 26.05 10.19
CA LEU A 484 16.22 24.60 10.03
C LEU A 484 16.69 24.25 8.63
N SER A 485 17.70 23.39 8.50
CA SER A 485 18.21 22.98 7.20
C SER A 485 18.56 21.50 7.14
N ALA A 486 18.11 20.78 6.12
CA ALA A 486 18.50 19.40 5.88
C ALA A 486 18.63 19.13 4.38
N ASN A 487 19.68 18.40 3.99
CA ASN A 487 19.80 17.89 2.63
C ASN A 487 18.77 16.78 2.35
N GLY A 488 18.35 16.06 3.39
CA GLY A 488 17.21 15.14 3.38
C GLY A 488 15.87 15.85 3.61
N SER A 489 14.88 15.11 4.11
CA SER A 489 13.54 15.65 4.37
C SER A 489 13.47 16.38 5.72
N ILE A 490 12.63 17.42 5.83
CA ILE A 490 12.26 18.02 7.12
C ILE A 490 10.78 17.74 7.38
N SER A 491 10.46 17.24 8.57
CA SER A 491 9.09 17.07 9.05
C SER A 491 8.87 17.92 10.30
N LEU A 492 7.94 18.86 10.23
CA LEU A 492 7.52 19.72 11.33
C LEU A 492 6.07 19.40 11.71
N SER A 493 5.83 18.97 12.94
CA SER A 493 4.48 18.63 13.38
C SER A 493 4.14 19.06 14.81
N ALA A 494 2.91 19.55 15.00
CA ALA A 494 2.29 19.81 16.30
C ALA A 494 3.07 20.75 17.25
N GLY A 495 3.83 21.73 16.75
CA GLY A 495 4.73 22.58 17.56
C GLY A 495 4.61 24.08 17.27
N SER A 496 5.55 24.86 17.82
CA SER A 496 5.64 26.31 17.58
C SER A 496 7.06 26.78 17.27
N VAL A 497 7.20 27.72 16.33
CA VAL A 497 8.50 28.25 15.91
C VAL A 497 8.42 29.77 15.88
N GLN A 498 9.17 30.43 16.74
CA GLN A 498 8.97 31.85 17.01
C GLN A 498 10.27 32.64 17.17
N THR A 499 10.23 33.89 16.71
CA THR A 499 11.22 34.93 16.97
C THR A 499 10.57 36.31 16.88
N LEU A 500 10.91 37.22 17.78
CA LEU A 500 10.33 38.58 17.75
C LEU A 500 11.10 39.54 16.84
N GLN A 501 12.41 39.32 16.65
CA GLN A 501 13.31 40.25 15.97
C GLN A 501 14.00 39.65 14.74
N GLY A 502 14.02 38.33 14.60
CA GLY A 502 14.61 37.62 13.45
C GLY A 502 13.56 37.01 12.52
N SER A 503 14.03 36.16 11.62
CA SER A 503 13.24 35.40 10.64
C SER A 503 13.15 33.93 11.02
N VAL A 504 12.11 33.23 10.55
CA VAL A 504 12.07 31.77 10.56
C VAL A 504 12.41 31.25 9.15
N ASN A 505 13.43 30.41 9.03
CA ASN A 505 13.87 29.86 7.76
C ASN A 505 13.92 28.33 7.84
N VAL A 506 13.16 27.65 6.99
CA VAL A 506 13.17 26.18 6.87
C VAL A 506 13.56 25.82 5.44
N LEU A 507 14.65 25.07 5.28
CA LEU A 507 15.19 24.65 4.00
C LEU A 507 15.37 23.12 3.98
N ALA A 508 14.49 22.43 3.26
CA ALA A 508 14.58 20.99 3.06
C ALA A 508 14.96 20.65 1.62
N GLY A 509 15.81 19.64 1.44
CA GLY A 509 16.30 19.20 0.14
C GLY A 509 17.50 20.01 -0.36
N GLY A 510 18.51 19.29 -0.87
CA GLY A 510 19.75 19.79 -1.48
C GLY A 510 20.18 18.92 -2.67
N VAL A 511 21.44 18.98 -3.09
CA VAL A 511 21.99 18.35 -4.34
C VAL A 511 21.72 16.83 -4.47
N ASN A 512 21.29 16.16 -3.40
CA ASN A 512 20.97 14.73 -3.34
C ASN A 512 19.55 14.44 -2.80
N GLY A 513 18.57 15.31 -3.05
CA GLY A 513 17.20 15.18 -2.51
C GLY A 513 16.58 13.78 -2.72
N THR A 514 15.78 13.34 -1.73
CA THR A 514 15.19 12.00 -1.64
C THR A 514 14.53 11.56 -2.96
N GLY A 515 14.98 10.43 -3.52
CA GLY A 515 14.29 9.79 -4.64
C GLY A 515 12.92 9.32 -4.18
N GLY A 516 11.86 10.01 -4.60
CA GLY A 516 10.46 9.69 -4.28
C GLY A 516 10.04 10.03 -2.84
N GLY A 517 9.74 11.32 -2.55
CA GLY A 517 9.19 11.74 -1.24
C GLY A 517 8.91 13.25 -1.13
N ASN A 518 8.35 13.68 0.02
CA ASN A 518 8.19 15.10 0.33
C ASN A 518 9.51 15.66 0.88
N ALA A 519 10.02 16.76 0.32
CA ALA A 519 11.21 17.40 0.89
C ALA A 519 10.88 18.09 2.22
N LEU A 520 9.87 18.97 2.24
CA LEU A 520 9.37 19.60 3.46
C LEU A 520 7.93 19.17 3.74
N THR A 521 7.65 18.67 4.94
CA THR A 521 6.29 18.45 5.44
C THR A 521 6.04 19.33 6.67
N VAL A 522 4.97 20.12 6.66
CA VAL A 522 4.56 20.93 7.80
C VAL A 522 3.12 20.61 8.15
N SER A 523 2.85 20.29 9.44
CA SER A 523 1.50 19.98 9.88
C SER A 523 1.16 20.44 11.29
N ASN A 524 0.08 21.20 11.45
CA ASN A 524 -0.38 21.69 12.76
C ASN A 524 0.71 22.51 13.50
N VAL A 525 1.35 23.44 12.80
CA VAL A 525 2.46 24.26 13.33
C VAL A 525 2.07 25.73 13.36
N SER A 526 2.45 26.42 14.44
CA SER A 526 2.34 27.87 14.55
C SER A 526 3.69 28.56 14.38
N PHE A 527 3.74 29.57 13.52
CA PHE A 527 4.90 30.42 13.30
C PHE A 527 4.65 31.83 13.80
N SER A 528 5.69 32.48 14.31
CA SER A 528 5.65 33.89 14.72
C SER A 528 6.98 34.56 14.40
N SER A 529 7.02 35.45 13.40
CA SER A 529 8.23 36.22 13.10
C SER A 529 7.91 37.56 12.47
N GLN A 530 8.38 38.66 13.06
CA GLN A 530 8.16 40.00 12.48
C GLN A 530 8.84 40.16 11.11
N ASN A 531 10.01 39.54 10.91
CA ASN A 531 10.73 39.60 9.63
C ASN A 531 10.25 38.54 8.61
N GLY A 532 9.34 37.66 9.02
CA GLY A 532 8.69 36.68 8.16
C GLY A 532 9.20 35.25 8.32
N THR A 533 8.40 34.32 7.79
CA THR A 533 8.64 32.88 7.79
C THR A 533 8.83 32.40 6.36
N THR A 534 9.91 31.65 6.09
CA THR A 534 10.19 31.02 4.80
C THR A 534 10.22 29.50 4.95
N LEU A 535 9.40 28.80 4.16
CA LEU A 535 9.31 27.35 4.08
C LEU A 535 9.72 26.90 2.68
N SER A 536 10.90 26.31 2.54
CA SER A 536 11.46 25.92 1.24
C SER A 536 11.73 24.43 1.17
N GLY A 537 11.31 23.80 0.07
CA GLY A 537 11.47 22.37 -0.15
C GLY A 537 11.82 22.03 -1.61
N LEU A 538 12.91 21.29 -1.82
CA LEU A 538 13.33 20.77 -3.13
C LEU A 538 13.31 19.24 -3.13
N SER A 539 12.35 18.66 -3.84
CA SER A 539 12.33 17.23 -4.12
C SER A 539 13.10 16.96 -5.42
N ALA A 540 14.20 16.21 -5.37
CA ALA A 540 15.06 16.05 -6.54
C ALA A 540 14.37 15.27 -7.67
N GLN A 541 13.61 14.22 -7.34
CA GLN A 541 12.94 13.35 -8.31
C GLN A 541 11.62 12.81 -7.75
N ASN A 542 10.56 12.86 -8.55
CA ASN A 542 9.29 12.13 -8.38
C ASN A 542 8.62 12.32 -7.02
N GLY A 543 8.57 13.55 -6.51
CA GLY A 543 8.00 13.83 -5.19
C GLY A 543 7.32 15.19 -5.07
N THR A 544 7.21 15.67 -3.83
CA THR A 544 6.62 16.98 -3.53
C THR A 544 7.67 17.90 -2.91
N GLY A 545 7.78 19.13 -3.42
CA GLY A 545 8.68 20.13 -2.83
C GLY A 545 8.27 20.46 -1.39
N VAL A 546 7.09 21.05 -1.22
CA VAL A 546 6.51 21.34 0.11
C VAL A 546 5.11 20.75 0.24
N LYS A 547 4.87 20.00 1.31
CA LYS A 547 3.55 19.51 1.70
C LYS A 547 3.06 20.21 2.97
N LEU A 548 1.89 20.83 2.89
CA LEU A 548 1.21 21.50 4.01
C LEU A 548 -0.05 20.71 4.38
N ASN A 549 -0.20 20.34 5.66
CA ASN A 549 -1.38 19.60 6.15
C ASN A 549 -1.93 20.20 7.44
N GLY A 550 -3.25 20.13 7.64
CA GLY A 550 -3.87 20.61 8.88
C GLY A 550 -3.74 22.13 9.04
N ALA A 551 -3.63 22.60 10.29
CA ALA A 551 -3.59 24.04 10.59
C ALA A 551 -2.17 24.61 10.52
N ILE A 552 -1.94 25.58 9.64
CA ILE A 552 -0.70 26.35 9.55
C ILE A 552 -1.01 27.78 9.92
N HIS A 553 -0.55 28.22 11.08
CA HIS A 553 -0.88 29.54 11.62
C HIS A 553 0.35 30.43 11.67
N VAL A 554 0.30 31.61 11.07
CA VAL A 554 1.38 32.61 11.11
C VAL A 554 0.85 33.87 11.78
N THR A 555 1.30 34.10 13.02
CA THR A 555 0.77 35.17 13.87
C THR A 555 1.40 36.54 13.61
N LEU A 556 2.65 36.58 13.15
CA LEU A 556 3.42 37.79 12.86
C LEU A 556 4.16 37.64 11.53
N GLY A 557 4.29 38.75 10.80
CA GLY A 557 5.03 38.86 9.54
C GLY A 557 4.50 38.02 8.38
N ASN A 558 5.24 38.04 7.27
CA ASN A 558 4.87 37.36 6.03
C ASN A 558 5.11 35.85 6.10
N LEU A 559 4.42 35.07 5.27
CA LEU A 559 4.72 33.66 5.01
C LEU A 559 5.16 33.50 3.55
N ALA A 560 6.32 32.91 3.31
CA ALA A 560 6.78 32.47 1.99
C ALA A 560 6.89 30.94 1.98
N VAL A 561 6.28 30.30 0.98
CA VAL A 561 6.35 28.85 0.76
C VAL A 561 6.90 28.60 -0.64
N ASN A 562 8.04 27.95 -0.76
CA ASN A 562 8.71 27.69 -2.03
C ASN A 562 8.94 26.18 -2.20
N GLY A 563 8.14 25.55 -3.05
CA GLY A 563 8.24 24.12 -3.31
C GLY A 563 8.63 23.84 -4.74
N SER A 564 9.64 22.99 -4.95
CA SER A 564 10.00 22.57 -6.30
C SER A 564 10.32 21.09 -6.44
N THR A 565 10.07 20.55 -7.63
CA THR A 565 10.33 19.15 -7.96
C THR A 565 10.68 18.95 -9.44
N THR A 566 11.21 17.77 -9.77
CA THR A 566 11.44 17.27 -11.13
C THR A 566 10.79 15.90 -11.26
N ARG A 567 10.09 15.64 -12.37
CA ARG A 567 9.56 14.31 -12.70
C ARG A 567 10.48 13.62 -13.69
N VAL A 568 10.92 12.42 -13.35
CA VAL A 568 11.76 11.56 -14.20
C VAL A 568 11.08 10.22 -14.49
N ASP A 569 10.22 9.73 -13.60
CA ASP A 569 9.54 8.45 -13.77
C ASP A 569 8.15 8.61 -14.39
N ASN A 570 7.77 7.60 -15.17
CA ASN A 570 6.43 7.45 -15.72
C ASN A 570 5.45 7.04 -14.61
N GLY A 571 4.23 7.61 -14.62
CA GLY A 571 3.18 7.16 -13.71
C GLY A 571 3.27 7.66 -12.25
N ILE A 572 4.10 8.67 -11.93
CA ILE A 572 4.15 9.30 -10.59
C ILE A 572 3.55 10.74 -10.53
N GLU A 573 2.67 11.01 -9.56
CA GLU A 573 2.18 12.37 -9.27
C GLU A 573 3.28 13.22 -8.65
N VAL A 574 3.47 14.44 -9.17
CA VAL A 574 4.46 15.37 -8.61
C VAL A 574 3.84 16.74 -8.37
N ARG A 575 4.31 17.40 -7.31
CA ARG A 575 3.81 18.72 -6.92
C ARG A 575 4.95 19.63 -6.49
N GLY A 576 4.96 20.86 -6.99
CA GLY A 576 5.82 21.89 -6.40
C GLY A 576 5.42 22.11 -4.94
N ILE A 577 4.15 22.48 -4.73
CA ILE A 577 3.50 22.57 -3.43
C ILE A 577 2.20 21.76 -3.43
N ASP A 578 2.03 20.88 -2.43
CA ASP A 578 0.76 20.21 -2.11
C ASP A 578 0.17 20.80 -0.82
N ALA A 579 -0.91 21.58 -0.95
CA ALA A 579 -1.64 22.16 0.17
C ALA A 579 -3.12 21.73 0.16
N ARG A 580 -3.44 20.58 -0.45
CA ARG A 580 -4.79 20.06 -0.51
C ARG A 580 -5.34 19.83 0.90
N GLY A 581 -6.47 20.48 1.20
CA GLY A 581 -7.12 20.36 2.52
C GLY A 581 -6.41 21.09 3.69
N ALA A 582 -5.34 21.86 3.44
CA ALA A 582 -4.68 22.65 4.48
C ALA A 582 -5.52 23.87 4.91
N ASN A 583 -5.42 24.27 6.18
CA ASN A 583 -5.97 25.52 6.70
C ASN A 583 -4.82 26.49 6.99
N ILE A 584 -4.58 27.42 6.07
CA ILE A 584 -3.47 28.37 6.14
C ILE A 584 -4.03 29.72 6.62
N ASN A 585 -3.58 30.17 7.79
CA ASN A 585 -4.00 31.42 8.41
C ASN A 585 -2.80 32.32 8.68
N VAL A 586 -2.68 33.41 7.93
CA VAL A 586 -1.63 34.43 8.08
C VAL A 586 -2.27 35.69 8.66
N SER A 587 -2.20 35.84 9.97
CA SER A 587 -2.93 36.88 10.72
C SER A 587 -2.09 38.10 11.10
N GLY A 588 -0.82 38.15 10.71
CA GLY A 588 0.04 39.31 10.95
C GLY A 588 -0.54 40.57 10.29
N THR A 589 -0.40 41.73 10.96
CA THR A 589 -0.85 43.01 10.39
C THR A 589 -0.12 43.29 9.07
N ASN A 590 -0.87 43.50 7.98
CA ASN A 590 -0.34 43.70 6.63
C ASN A 590 0.52 42.52 6.11
N ALA A 591 0.38 41.34 6.70
CA ALA A 591 1.15 40.17 6.30
C ALA A 591 0.68 39.64 4.94
N VAL A 592 1.66 39.29 4.11
CA VAL A 592 1.49 38.72 2.78
C VAL A 592 1.82 37.23 2.82
N LEU A 593 0.94 36.41 2.23
CA LEU A 593 1.26 35.03 1.89
C LEU A 593 1.87 34.96 0.49
N ASN A 594 3.05 34.39 0.35
CA ASN A 594 3.66 34.08 -0.94
C ASN A 594 3.79 32.57 -1.07
N MET A 595 3.21 31.97 -2.11
CA MET A 595 3.37 30.54 -2.41
C MET A 595 3.88 30.38 -3.82
N THR A 596 5.03 29.74 -3.99
CA THR A 596 5.64 29.46 -5.30
C THR A 596 5.91 27.96 -5.43
N GLY A 597 5.05 27.27 -6.19
CA GLY A 597 5.19 25.86 -6.49
C GLY A 597 5.67 25.64 -7.92
N ALA A 598 6.74 24.88 -8.13
CA ALA A 598 7.35 24.71 -9.45
C ALA A 598 7.70 23.25 -9.78
N VAL A 599 7.25 22.76 -10.93
CA VAL A 599 7.79 21.55 -11.57
C VAL A 599 8.83 21.99 -12.60
N LYS A 600 10.11 21.91 -12.21
CA LYS A 600 11.25 22.51 -12.95
C LYS A 600 11.75 21.67 -14.11
N GLY A 601 11.38 20.39 -14.16
CA GLY A 601 11.63 19.53 -15.30
C GLY A 601 10.69 18.35 -15.29
N ASP A 602 10.29 17.90 -16.47
CA ASP A 602 9.48 16.72 -16.66
C ASP A 602 10.00 15.94 -17.88
N THR A 603 10.62 14.80 -17.60
CA THR A 603 11.12 13.87 -18.64
C THR A 603 10.28 12.59 -18.72
N GLY A 604 9.19 12.50 -17.93
CA GLY A 604 8.31 11.33 -17.94
C GLY A 604 7.45 11.27 -19.20
N ALA A 605 7.68 10.23 -20.00
CA ALA A 605 7.10 9.97 -21.31
C ALA A 605 5.60 9.61 -21.34
N THR A 606 4.94 9.43 -20.19
CA THR A 606 3.49 9.15 -20.12
C THR A 606 2.80 10.04 -19.09
N LEU A 607 1.73 10.74 -19.46
CA LEU A 607 0.74 11.31 -18.51
C LEU A 607 -0.31 10.24 -18.16
N SER A 608 -0.31 9.86 -16.89
CA SER A 608 -1.52 9.54 -16.12
C SER A 608 -1.13 9.45 -14.65
N PRO A 609 -0.45 10.51 -14.17
CA PRO A 609 -0.80 11.17 -12.90
C PRO A 609 -0.69 12.72 -12.98
N SER A 610 -1.31 13.41 -12.02
CA SER A 610 -1.35 14.88 -11.92
C SER A 610 0.04 15.51 -11.71
N VAL A 611 0.40 16.49 -12.57
CA VAL A 611 1.64 17.28 -12.51
C VAL A 611 1.25 18.73 -12.23
N VAL A 612 1.52 19.22 -11.01
CA VAL A 612 1.00 20.53 -10.58
C VAL A 612 2.09 21.38 -9.95
N GLY A 613 2.23 22.62 -10.41
CA GLY A 613 3.09 23.60 -9.74
C GLY A 613 2.61 23.86 -8.31
N LEU A 614 1.42 24.44 -8.16
CA LEU A 614 0.78 24.76 -6.87
C LEU A 614 -0.63 24.15 -6.77
N ASP A 615 -0.84 23.24 -5.82
CA ASP A 615 -2.17 22.66 -5.56
C ASP A 615 -2.79 23.16 -4.25
N LEU A 616 -3.84 23.97 -4.38
CA LEU A 616 -4.73 24.46 -3.33
C LEU A 616 -6.15 23.88 -3.51
N GLY A 617 -6.21 22.58 -3.75
CA GLY A 617 -7.43 21.80 -3.94
C GLY A 617 -8.01 21.20 -2.66
N GLY A 618 -8.96 20.29 -2.83
CA GLY A 618 -9.67 19.64 -1.72
C GLY A 618 -10.47 20.62 -0.87
N ASN A 619 -10.45 20.42 0.45
CA ASN A 619 -11.15 21.27 1.42
C ASN A 619 -10.27 22.38 2.01
N SER A 620 -9.28 22.89 1.27
CA SER A 620 -8.37 23.90 1.79
C SER A 620 -9.09 25.21 2.13
N VAL A 621 -8.50 25.95 3.07
CA VAL A 621 -8.92 27.27 3.53
C VAL A 621 -7.71 28.18 3.54
N LEU A 622 -7.86 29.38 3.00
CA LEU A 622 -6.82 30.39 2.99
C LEU A 622 -7.34 31.70 3.59
N ASN A 623 -6.66 32.18 4.63
CA ASN A 623 -6.92 33.45 5.29
C ASN A 623 -5.63 34.27 5.36
N ALA A 624 -5.60 35.45 4.76
CA ALA A 624 -4.49 36.40 4.82
C ALA A 624 -4.97 37.83 4.56
N THR A 625 -4.09 38.83 4.78
CA THR A 625 -4.38 40.21 4.33
C THR A 625 -4.25 40.31 2.81
N SER A 626 -3.17 39.76 2.26
CA SER A 626 -3.00 39.56 0.81
C SER A 626 -2.20 38.29 0.52
N ALA A 627 -2.31 37.78 -0.71
CA ALA A 627 -1.63 36.57 -1.14
C ALA A 627 -1.14 36.66 -2.59
N ASN A 628 0.07 36.16 -2.84
CA ASN A 628 0.68 35.97 -4.14
C ASN A 628 0.89 34.47 -4.36
N LEU A 629 0.12 33.90 -5.28
CA LEU A 629 0.09 32.45 -5.54
C LEU A 629 0.63 32.19 -6.93
N THR A 630 1.79 31.54 -6.99
CA THR A 630 2.50 31.22 -8.23
C THR A 630 2.64 29.72 -8.38
N GLY A 631 2.17 29.17 -9.49
CA GLY A 631 2.29 27.76 -9.83
C GLY A 631 2.86 27.58 -11.24
N VAL A 632 4.02 26.93 -11.37
CA VAL A 632 4.74 26.79 -12.65
C VAL A 632 4.95 25.32 -12.99
N SER A 633 4.70 24.95 -14.25
CA SER A 633 5.11 23.66 -14.81
C SER A 633 5.83 23.86 -16.14
N THR A 634 6.98 23.20 -16.32
CA THR A 634 7.89 23.44 -17.46
C THR A 634 7.65 22.55 -18.68
N ALA A 635 6.63 21.68 -18.66
CA ALA A 635 6.33 20.81 -19.79
C ALA A 635 4.83 20.68 -20.06
N LYS A 636 4.05 20.24 -19.06
CA LYS A 636 2.62 19.91 -19.20
C LYS A 636 1.94 19.84 -17.83
N GLY A 637 0.63 19.66 -17.82
CA GLY A 637 -0.18 19.61 -16.59
C GLY A 637 -0.72 20.97 -16.17
N GLU A 638 -0.77 21.20 -14.86
CA GLU A 638 -1.35 22.40 -14.28
C GLU A 638 -0.29 23.33 -13.68
N GLY A 639 -0.38 24.64 -13.97
CA GLY A 639 0.42 25.65 -13.28
C GLY A 639 -0.03 25.73 -11.83
N PHE A 640 -1.28 26.15 -11.61
CA PHE A 640 -1.95 26.07 -10.32
C PHE A 640 -3.36 25.47 -10.40
N ILE A 641 -3.77 24.86 -9.28
CA ILE A 641 -5.14 24.44 -9.00
C ILE A 641 -5.64 25.24 -7.79
N LEU A 642 -6.59 26.14 -7.99
CA LEU A 642 -7.20 26.95 -6.94
C LEU A 642 -8.64 26.51 -6.70
N ASN A 643 -8.84 25.64 -5.71
CA ASN A 643 -10.17 25.24 -5.23
C ASN A 643 -10.27 25.38 -3.71
N THR A 644 -9.87 26.56 -3.22
CA THR A 644 -9.78 26.88 -1.79
C THR A 644 -10.91 27.80 -1.35
N SER A 645 -11.30 27.73 -0.08
CA SER A 645 -12.16 28.75 0.51
C SER A 645 -11.33 29.97 0.92
N LEU A 646 -11.60 31.12 0.31
CA LEU A 646 -10.95 32.39 0.65
C LEU A 646 -11.66 33.05 1.84
N SER A 647 -10.89 33.51 2.81
CA SER A 647 -11.36 34.15 4.04
C SER A 647 -10.63 35.47 4.31
N GLY A 648 -11.14 36.25 5.27
CA GLY A 648 -10.58 37.55 5.62
C GLY A 648 -10.61 38.52 4.43
N SER A 649 -9.53 39.28 4.26
CA SER A 649 -9.39 40.27 3.17
C SER A 649 -9.26 39.63 1.78
N LEU A 650 -8.92 38.34 1.68
CA LEU A 650 -8.87 37.62 0.40
C LEU A 650 -10.25 37.33 -0.19
N LYS A 651 -11.31 37.44 0.62
CA LYS A 651 -12.70 37.34 0.14
C LYS A 651 -13.13 38.62 -0.60
N ASP A 652 -12.31 39.67 -0.60
CA ASP A 652 -12.60 40.90 -1.33
C ASP A 652 -12.82 40.62 -2.82
N THR A 653 -14.03 40.90 -3.29
CA THR A 653 -14.43 40.70 -4.68
C THR A 653 -13.78 41.70 -5.63
N ASN A 654 -13.11 42.74 -5.11
CA ASN A 654 -12.34 43.68 -5.93
C ASN A 654 -10.95 43.16 -6.30
N GLY A 655 -10.57 41.95 -5.93
CA GLY A 655 -9.36 41.26 -6.39
C GLY A 655 -8.01 41.85 -5.97
N ASN A 656 -7.97 42.99 -5.29
CA ASN A 656 -6.74 43.71 -4.94
C ASN A 656 -5.80 42.94 -3.99
N ASN A 657 -6.33 41.96 -3.27
CA ASN A 657 -5.61 41.24 -2.22
C ASN A 657 -5.10 39.86 -2.66
N LEU A 658 -5.42 39.39 -3.86
CA LEU A 658 -5.02 38.06 -4.34
C LEU A 658 -4.44 38.16 -5.75
N ILE A 659 -3.15 37.87 -5.88
CA ILE A 659 -2.43 37.78 -7.16
C ILE A 659 -2.22 36.30 -7.49
N LEU A 660 -2.59 35.91 -8.71
CA LEU A 660 -2.39 34.57 -9.25
C LEU A 660 -1.41 34.63 -10.41
N SER A 661 -0.52 33.65 -10.53
CA SER A 661 0.44 33.56 -11.64
C SER A 661 0.83 32.12 -11.95
N SER A 662 1.02 31.85 -13.23
CA SER A 662 1.70 30.68 -13.78
C SER A 662 2.73 31.10 -14.83
N GLN A 663 3.15 32.37 -14.80
CA GLN A 663 4.15 32.91 -15.71
C GLN A 663 5.45 32.10 -15.63
N GLY A 664 5.98 31.73 -16.79
CA GLY A 664 7.12 30.81 -16.94
C GLY A 664 6.74 29.33 -17.10
N SER A 665 5.44 29.01 -17.17
CA SER A 665 4.98 27.69 -17.58
C SER A 665 5.07 27.50 -19.10
N ASP A 666 5.11 26.26 -19.55
CA ASP A 666 5.06 25.90 -20.98
C ASP A 666 3.68 26.18 -21.60
N ASP A 667 3.62 26.34 -22.93
CA ASP A 667 2.39 26.59 -23.68
C ASP A 667 1.34 25.48 -23.53
N ALA A 668 1.77 24.25 -23.24
CA ALA A 668 0.88 23.12 -22.98
C ALA A 668 0.28 23.10 -21.56
N VAL A 669 0.66 24.05 -20.70
CA VAL A 669 0.16 24.18 -19.33
C VAL A 669 -1.10 25.03 -19.28
N HIS A 670 -2.02 24.65 -18.40
CA HIS A 670 -3.21 25.43 -18.09
C HIS A 670 -3.36 25.56 -16.57
N ASN A 671 -4.27 26.42 -16.13
CA ASN A 671 -4.61 26.58 -14.72
C ASN A 671 -6.07 26.23 -14.48
N TYR A 672 -6.40 26.07 -13.21
CA TYR A 672 -7.74 25.67 -12.81
C TYR A 672 -8.26 26.50 -11.63
N ILE A 673 -9.47 27.05 -11.79
CA ILE A 673 -10.23 27.70 -10.71
C ILE A 673 -11.51 26.92 -10.45
N GLY A 674 -11.63 26.39 -9.24
CA GLY A 674 -12.75 25.56 -8.81
C GLY A 674 -13.93 26.33 -8.20
N ASN A 675 -14.97 25.57 -7.86
CA ASN A 675 -16.25 26.08 -7.39
C ASN A 675 -16.21 26.78 -6.02
N ARG A 676 -15.16 26.56 -5.22
CA ARG A 676 -15.05 27.10 -3.85
C ARG A 676 -14.54 28.55 -3.78
N VAL A 677 -13.96 29.06 -4.86
CA VAL A 677 -13.55 30.46 -4.98
C VAL A 677 -14.80 31.35 -5.07
N ASP A 678 -14.77 32.64 -4.74
CA ASP A 678 -15.94 33.51 -4.85
C ASP A 678 -16.24 33.91 -6.31
N ASP A 679 -17.52 34.02 -6.70
CA ASP A 679 -17.92 34.39 -8.06
C ASP A 679 -17.50 35.82 -8.43
N GLY A 680 -17.67 36.76 -7.50
CA GLY A 680 -17.33 38.17 -7.69
C GLY A 680 -15.84 38.35 -7.90
N PHE A 681 -15.01 37.60 -7.17
CA PHE A 681 -13.56 37.59 -7.37
C PHE A 681 -13.18 37.08 -8.77
N VAL A 682 -13.70 35.93 -9.19
CA VAL A 682 -13.40 35.38 -10.53
C VAL A 682 -13.83 36.36 -11.63
N LYS A 683 -15.01 36.95 -11.48
CA LYS A 683 -15.50 37.99 -12.40
C LYS A 683 -14.57 39.20 -12.44
N HIS A 684 -14.08 39.66 -11.29
CA HIS A 684 -13.13 40.77 -11.23
C HIS A 684 -11.83 40.45 -11.99
N LEU A 685 -11.26 39.24 -11.83
CA LEU A 685 -10.05 38.85 -12.56
C LEU A 685 -10.24 38.95 -14.09
N ILE A 686 -11.42 38.54 -14.57
CA ILE A 686 -11.80 38.61 -15.98
C ILE A 686 -11.99 40.08 -16.42
N ASP A 687 -12.76 40.87 -15.66
CA ASP A 687 -13.10 42.27 -15.97
C ASP A 687 -11.87 43.18 -15.95
N ALA A 688 -10.94 42.92 -15.03
CA ALA A 688 -9.67 43.65 -14.90
C ALA A 688 -8.62 43.20 -15.93
N ASN A 689 -8.92 42.19 -16.76
CA ASN A 689 -8.01 41.60 -17.74
C ASN A 689 -6.66 41.20 -17.12
N MET A 690 -6.71 40.58 -15.93
CA MET A 690 -5.52 40.14 -15.23
C MET A 690 -4.89 38.94 -15.96
N SER A 691 -3.62 39.09 -16.35
CA SER A 691 -2.83 37.97 -16.86
C SER A 691 -2.35 37.13 -15.68
N VAL A 692 -2.67 35.85 -15.75
CA VAL A 692 -2.21 34.78 -14.86
C VAL A 692 -1.21 33.87 -15.56
N GLY A 693 -0.84 34.11 -16.83
CA GLY A 693 0.29 33.50 -17.55
C GLY A 693 -0.05 32.30 -18.42
N SER A 694 -1.00 31.46 -18.01
CA SER A 694 -1.49 30.31 -18.79
C SER A 694 -3.01 30.34 -18.88
N LYS A 695 -3.58 29.68 -19.90
CA LYS A 695 -5.04 29.56 -20.03
C LYS A 695 -5.64 28.96 -18.76
N THR A 696 -6.69 29.57 -18.24
CA THR A 696 -7.29 29.21 -16.95
C THR A 696 -8.73 28.76 -17.13
N GLU A 697 -8.98 27.49 -16.82
CA GLU A 697 -10.32 26.91 -16.82
C GLU A 697 -11.06 27.30 -15.55
N VAL A 698 -12.22 27.94 -15.73
CA VAL A 698 -13.12 28.30 -14.64
C VAL A 698 -14.24 27.27 -14.59
N GLN A 699 -14.24 26.42 -13.57
CA GLN A 699 -15.19 25.31 -13.47
C GLN A 699 -16.56 25.72 -12.89
N LYS A 700 -17.01 26.93 -13.24
CA LYS A 700 -18.30 27.50 -12.88
C LYS A 700 -19.08 27.83 -14.14
N ALA A 701 -20.12 27.06 -14.39
CA ALA A 701 -21.00 27.31 -15.51
C ALA A 701 -21.74 28.65 -15.34
N ASP A 702 -21.89 29.38 -16.44
CA ASP A 702 -22.71 30.59 -16.55
C ASP A 702 -22.28 31.79 -15.68
N ILE A 703 -21.10 31.75 -15.04
CA ILE A 703 -20.62 32.84 -14.15
C ILE A 703 -20.57 34.21 -14.83
N TYR A 704 -20.33 34.24 -16.14
CA TYR A 704 -20.18 35.46 -16.95
C TYR A 704 -21.28 35.60 -18.02
N LYS A 705 -22.39 34.87 -17.86
CA LYS A 705 -23.43 34.76 -18.89
C LYS A 705 -24.22 36.04 -19.09
N THR A 706 -24.48 36.80 -18.02
CA THR A 706 -25.22 38.06 -18.10
C THR A 706 -24.47 39.08 -18.94
N GLU A 707 -23.16 39.16 -18.73
CA GLU A 707 -22.23 40.06 -19.41
C GLU A 707 -22.07 39.65 -20.88
N LEU A 708 -21.95 38.35 -21.16
CA LEU A 708 -21.94 37.86 -22.54
C LEU A 708 -23.26 38.18 -23.26
N ASN A 709 -24.42 37.97 -22.63
CA ASN A 709 -25.72 38.33 -23.21
C ASN A 709 -25.84 39.82 -23.50
N LYS A 710 -25.35 40.67 -22.58
CA LYS A 710 -25.29 42.12 -22.78
C LYS A 710 -24.35 42.48 -23.94
N PHE A 711 -23.17 41.87 -24.02
CA PHE A 711 -22.24 42.07 -25.14
C PHE A 711 -22.88 41.69 -26.48
N ILE A 712 -23.61 40.57 -26.53
CA ILE A 712 -24.36 40.14 -27.72
C ILE A 712 -25.43 41.17 -28.09
N SER A 713 -26.21 41.67 -27.12
CA SER A 713 -27.27 42.67 -27.38
C SER A 713 -26.71 44.01 -27.84
N ASP A 714 -25.62 44.49 -27.23
CA ASP A 714 -25.00 45.76 -27.58
C ASP A 714 -24.43 45.73 -29.00
N ASN A 715 -23.97 44.56 -29.44
CA ASN A 715 -23.44 44.34 -30.79
C ASN A 715 -24.48 43.80 -31.78
N GLN A 716 -25.79 43.84 -31.46
CA GLN A 716 -26.84 43.23 -32.29
C GLN A 716 -26.82 43.70 -33.76
N ASN A 717 -26.50 44.98 -34.00
CA ASN A 717 -26.45 45.60 -35.32
C ASN A 717 -25.11 45.45 -36.06
N GLN A 718 -24.10 44.85 -35.42
CA GLN A 718 -22.81 44.58 -36.07
C GLN A 718 -22.93 43.32 -36.94
N ASN A 719 -22.24 43.33 -38.09
CA ASN A 719 -22.16 42.16 -38.96
C ASN A 719 -21.34 41.05 -38.31
N ASP A 720 -20.20 41.38 -37.72
CA ASP A 720 -19.32 40.43 -37.03
C ASP A 720 -19.54 40.47 -35.51
N LEU A 721 -19.28 39.34 -34.84
CA LEU A 721 -19.25 39.24 -33.39
C LEU A 721 -17.99 38.50 -32.95
N THR A 722 -17.01 39.25 -32.42
CA THR A 722 -15.76 38.70 -31.91
C THR A 722 -15.61 39.01 -30.43
N LYS A 723 -15.42 37.98 -29.60
CA LYS A 723 -15.08 38.15 -28.18
C LYS A 723 -13.94 37.23 -27.79
N ASP A 724 -12.88 37.85 -27.30
CA ASP A 724 -11.78 37.16 -26.65
C ASP A 724 -11.95 37.29 -25.12
N PHE A 725 -11.90 36.16 -24.41
CA PHE A 725 -11.86 36.12 -22.95
C PHE A 725 -10.42 36.09 -22.41
N GLY A 726 -9.42 36.38 -23.26
CA GLY A 726 -8.03 36.48 -22.88
C GLY A 726 -7.51 35.13 -22.42
N GLU A 727 -6.98 35.06 -21.20
CA GLU A 727 -6.49 33.80 -20.63
C GLU A 727 -7.61 32.93 -20.06
N TRP A 728 -8.85 33.40 -20.01
CA TRP A 728 -9.95 32.71 -19.32
C TRP A 728 -10.74 31.79 -20.24
N ILE A 729 -11.03 30.58 -19.77
CA ILE A 729 -11.92 29.63 -20.44
C ILE A 729 -13.20 29.51 -19.62
N LEU A 730 -14.29 30.01 -20.19
CA LEU A 730 -15.59 30.12 -19.54
C LEU A 730 -16.60 29.17 -20.17
N SER A 731 -17.53 28.65 -19.37
CA SER A 731 -18.59 27.75 -19.85
C SER A 731 -19.94 28.45 -19.84
N PHE A 732 -20.64 28.41 -20.98
CA PHE A 732 -21.95 29.02 -21.17
C PHE A 732 -23.00 28.00 -21.60
N THR A 733 -24.23 28.17 -21.15
CA THR A 733 -25.37 27.33 -21.50
C THR A 733 -26.49 28.14 -22.13
N GLY A 734 -27.12 27.65 -23.20
CA GLY A 734 -28.32 28.27 -23.77
C GLY A 734 -28.09 29.61 -24.49
N ILE A 735 -26.89 29.84 -25.02
CA ILE A 735 -26.56 31.05 -25.78
C ILE A 735 -27.13 30.94 -27.20
N ASN A 736 -27.83 31.98 -27.66
CA ASN A 736 -28.40 32.03 -29.01
C ASN A 736 -27.91 33.29 -29.73
N VAL A 737 -27.14 33.12 -30.80
CA VAL A 737 -26.54 34.22 -31.57
C VAL A 737 -26.73 33.98 -33.06
N SER A 738 -27.14 35.02 -33.79
CA SER A 738 -27.16 35.03 -35.26
C SER A 738 -26.56 36.33 -35.77
N LYS A 739 -25.63 36.23 -36.73
CA LYS A 739 -24.87 37.35 -37.29
C LYS A 739 -24.75 37.26 -38.81
N ALA A 740 -24.72 38.40 -39.50
CA ALA A 740 -24.60 38.44 -40.96
C ALA A 740 -23.16 38.17 -41.45
N GLY A 741 -22.16 38.47 -40.63
CA GLY A 741 -20.75 38.19 -40.84
C GLY A 741 -20.25 37.06 -39.94
N ASN A 742 -19.02 37.20 -39.45
CA ASN A 742 -18.30 36.19 -38.68
C ASN A 742 -18.73 36.13 -37.21
N ILE A 743 -18.61 34.95 -36.59
CA ILE A 743 -18.68 34.77 -35.14
C ILE A 743 -17.35 34.16 -34.67
N SER A 744 -16.66 34.82 -33.74
CA SER A 744 -15.41 34.31 -33.18
C SER A 744 -15.40 34.43 -31.66
N PHE A 745 -15.22 33.31 -30.96
CA PHE A 745 -15.02 33.29 -29.51
C PHE A 745 -13.72 32.60 -29.15
N THR A 746 -12.89 33.27 -28.35
CA THR A 746 -11.68 32.70 -27.76
C THR A 746 -11.89 32.56 -26.26
N GLY A 747 -11.66 31.36 -25.69
CA GLY A 747 -11.85 31.10 -24.27
C GLY A 747 -13.32 30.90 -23.85
N ALA A 748 -14.13 30.27 -24.71
CA ALA A 748 -15.53 30.00 -24.44
C ALA A 748 -15.96 28.60 -24.87
N SER A 749 -16.61 27.88 -23.96
CA SER A 749 -17.33 26.64 -24.21
C SER A 749 -18.83 26.89 -24.19
N PHE A 750 -19.58 26.12 -24.98
CA PHE A 750 -21.02 26.33 -25.18
C PHE A 750 -21.80 25.03 -25.09
N SER A 751 -22.75 24.94 -24.18
CA SER A 751 -23.70 23.83 -24.12
C SER A 751 -25.12 24.28 -24.44
N ASN A 752 -25.92 23.41 -25.06
CA ASN A 752 -27.31 23.67 -25.45
C ASN A 752 -27.51 25.02 -26.16
N SER A 753 -26.55 25.43 -26.98
CA SER A 753 -26.47 26.78 -27.57
C SER A 753 -26.67 26.73 -29.09
N LYS A 754 -27.02 27.87 -29.71
CA LYS A 754 -27.16 28.01 -31.15
C LYS A 754 -26.38 29.22 -31.65
N LEU A 755 -25.36 28.98 -32.47
CA LEU A 755 -24.50 30.03 -33.03
C LEU A 755 -24.58 29.97 -34.57
N THR A 756 -25.08 31.03 -35.19
CA THR A 756 -25.26 31.12 -36.65
C THR A 756 -24.50 32.32 -37.20
N ALA A 757 -23.36 32.09 -37.85
CA ALA A 757 -22.58 33.09 -38.58
C ALA A 757 -22.99 33.11 -40.06
N GLY A 758 -23.15 34.30 -40.65
CA GLY A 758 -23.32 34.46 -42.09
C GLY A 758 -21.99 34.29 -42.85
N GLY A 759 -20.87 34.59 -42.20
CA GLY A 759 -19.49 34.30 -42.64
C GLY A 759 -18.92 33.05 -41.98
N ASN A 760 -17.74 33.19 -41.36
CA ASN A 760 -17.00 32.13 -40.67
C ASN A 760 -17.42 32.02 -39.19
N LEU A 761 -17.28 30.83 -38.60
CA LEU A 761 -17.48 30.58 -37.18
C LEU A 761 -16.22 29.95 -36.56
N THR A 762 -15.61 30.63 -35.60
CA THR A 762 -14.38 30.17 -34.93
C THR A 762 -14.58 30.09 -33.42
N LEU A 763 -14.29 28.94 -32.82
CA LEU A 763 -14.23 28.75 -31.37
C LEU A 763 -12.84 28.24 -30.99
N ASP A 764 -12.10 28.97 -30.15
CA ASP A 764 -10.71 28.65 -29.83
C ASP A 764 -10.41 28.74 -28.33
N ASN A 765 -10.15 27.59 -27.70
CA ASN A 765 -9.75 27.52 -26.28
C ASN A 765 -8.24 27.27 -26.10
N GLY A 766 -7.44 27.37 -27.17
CA GLY A 766 -6.00 27.14 -27.14
C GLY A 766 -5.68 25.77 -26.51
N PRO A 767 -4.79 25.69 -25.48
CA PRO A 767 -4.47 24.44 -24.79
C PRO A 767 -5.61 23.85 -23.92
N GLY A 768 -6.69 24.59 -23.63
CA GLY A 768 -7.77 24.10 -22.76
C GLY A 768 -8.85 23.28 -23.48
N ASN A 769 -9.85 22.84 -22.73
CA ASN A 769 -10.95 22.01 -23.25
C ASN A 769 -12.05 22.84 -23.93
N LEU A 770 -12.66 22.33 -25.00
CA LEU A 770 -13.81 22.94 -25.67
C LEU A 770 -15.04 22.01 -25.58
N SER A 771 -16.01 22.41 -24.74
CA SER A 771 -17.25 21.66 -24.53
C SER A 771 -18.39 22.24 -25.38
N LEU A 772 -19.03 21.38 -26.18
CA LEU A 772 -20.05 21.72 -27.20
C LEU A 772 -21.36 20.91 -27.06
N GLY A 773 -21.61 20.32 -25.89
CA GLY A 773 -22.74 19.41 -25.67
C GLY A 773 -24.10 20.07 -25.96
N GLY A 774 -24.89 19.50 -26.87
CA GLY A 774 -26.22 19.96 -27.26
C GLY A 774 -26.24 21.20 -28.16
N SER A 775 -25.07 21.68 -28.60
CA SER A 775 -24.96 22.94 -29.32
C SER A 775 -25.06 22.77 -30.84
N ASN A 776 -25.61 23.79 -31.52
CA ASN A 776 -25.75 23.85 -32.97
C ASN A 776 -24.92 25.03 -33.51
N LEU A 777 -23.92 24.74 -34.33
CA LEU A 777 -23.01 25.72 -34.91
C LEU A 777 -23.25 25.79 -36.43
N THR A 778 -23.34 26.99 -36.99
CA THR A 778 -23.63 27.16 -38.43
C THR A 778 -22.85 28.33 -39.01
N ALA A 779 -22.12 28.11 -40.11
CA ALA A 779 -21.47 29.12 -40.93
C ALA A 779 -22.10 29.11 -42.33
N MET A 780 -22.99 30.06 -42.62
CA MET A 780 -23.85 30.01 -43.82
C MET A 780 -23.08 30.14 -45.13
N ASN A 781 -22.03 30.97 -45.17
CA ASN A 781 -21.23 31.17 -46.39
C ASN A 781 -19.73 30.87 -46.17
N GLY A 782 -19.30 30.63 -44.93
CA GLY A 782 -17.90 30.43 -44.55
C GLY A 782 -17.60 29.06 -43.96
N TYR A 783 -16.48 29.00 -43.23
CA TYR A 783 -15.96 27.80 -42.56
C TYR A 783 -16.35 27.73 -41.08
N VAL A 784 -16.21 26.55 -40.48
CA VAL A 784 -16.20 26.38 -39.02
C VAL A 784 -14.81 25.91 -38.56
N ASN A 785 -14.21 26.58 -37.58
CA ASN A 785 -12.94 26.17 -36.98
C ASN A 785 -13.08 26.03 -35.46
N LEU A 786 -12.76 24.85 -34.92
CA LEU A 786 -12.89 24.52 -33.50
C LEU A 786 -11.54 24.05 -32.95
N THR A 787 -11.02 24.73 -31.94
CA THR A 787 -9.77 24.39 -31.27
C THR A 787 -10.02 24.18 -29.77
N GLY A 788 -9.63 23.00 -29.27
CA GLY A 788 -9.68 22.65 -27.85
C GLY A 788 -8.54 21.71 -27.54
N GLY A 789 -7.36 22.27 -27.20
CA GLY A 789 -6.11 21.54 -27.04
C GLY A 789 -6.21 20.38 -26.06
N SER A 790 -6.87 20.54 -24.91
CA SER A 790 -7.05 19.46 -23.92
C SER A 790 -8.17 18.48 -24.25
N GLY A 791 -8.95 18.76 -25.30
CA GLY A 791 -10.05 17.93 -25.77
C GLY A 791 -11.18 18.75 -26.37
N ILE A 792 -11.99 18.09 -27.20
CA ILE A 792 -13.24 18.63 -27.74
C ILE A 792 -14.34 17.61 -27.49
N ASN A 793 -15.41 18.01 -26.82
CA ASN A 793 -16.57 17.15 -26.56
C ASN A 793 -17.85 17.72 -27.18
N MET A 794 -18.34 17.07 -28.24
CA MET A 794 -19.60 17.40 -28.91
C MET A 794 -20.61 16.24 -28.78
N ALA A 795 -21.38 16.24 -27.71
CA ALA A 795 -22.48 15.30 -27.51
C ALA A 795 -23.82 15.92 -27.91
N ASN A 796 -24.58 15.28 -28.78
CA ASN A 796 -25.92 15.69 -29.24
C ASN A 796 -25.97 17.08 -29.93
N GLY A 797 -24.84 17.52 -30.47
CA GLY A 797 -24.70 18.79 -31.20
C GLY A 797 -24.59 18.60 -32.71
N ASN A 798 -24.72 19.69 -33.47
CA ASN A 798 -24.56 19.71 -34.92
C ASN A 798 -23.65 20.86 -35.38
N ILE A 799 -22.89 20.64 -36.44
CA ILE A 799 -22.04 21.65 -37.09
C ILE A 799 -22.40 21.71 -38.57
N SER A 800 -22.60 22.90 -39.11
CA SER A 800 -22.81 23.10 -40.56
C SER A 800 -21.98 24.27 -41.08
N ALA A 801 -21.35 24.09 -42.23
CA ALA A 801 -20.59 25.13 -42.93
C ALA A 801 -20.84 25.07 -44.44
N ASN A 802 -20.68 26.19 -45.13
CA ASN A 802 -20.64 26.17 -46.59
C ASN A 802 -19.29 25.68 -47.10
N THR A 803 -18.19 26.13 -46.51
CA THR A 803 -16.82 25.70 -46.85
C THR A 803 -16.28 24.74 -45.80
N ASP A 804 -14.99 24.78 -45.46
CA ASP A 804 -14.34 23.76 -44.63
C ASP A 804 -14.85 23.72 -43.17
N ILE A 805 -14.75 22.56 -42.54
CA ILE A 805 -14.91 22.36 -41.10
C ILE A 805 -13.62 21.77 -40.56
N THR A 806 -13.00 22.42 -39.57
CA THR A 806 -11.81 21.93 -38.88
C THR A 806 -12.10 21.78 -37.38
N ILE A 807 -11.77 20.61 -36.82
CA ILE A 807 -11.92 20.27 -35.40
C ILE A 807 -10.59 19.75 -34.90
N ASN A 808 -9.93 20.49 -34.00
CA ASN A 808 -8.55 20.25 -33.61
C ASN A 808 -8.37 20.19 -32.08
N ALA A 809 -8.07 19.00 -31.56
CA ALA A 809 -7.60 18.78 -30.20
C ALA A 809 -6.14 18.29 -30.22
N SER A 810 -5.21 19.24 -30.07
CA SER A 810 -3.77 18.99 -30.27
C SER A 810 -3.09 18.16 -29.17
N ASN A 811 -3.66 18.16 -27.96
CA ASN A 811 -3.19 17.46 -26.75
C ASN A 811 -4.36 16.77 -26.01
N GLY A 812 -5.42 16.38 -26.73
CA GLY A 812 -6.59 15.71 -26.18
C GLY A 812 -7.44 15.01 -27.24
N GLY A 813 -8.45 14.27 -26.79
CA GLY A 813 -9.36 13.55 -27.68
C GLY A 813 -10.49 14.41 -28.24
N VAL A 814 -10.97 14.08 -29.44
CA VAL A 814 -12.21 14.61 -30.01
C VAL A 814 -13.32 13.57 -29.86
N THR A 815 -14.40 13.92 -29.18
CA THR A 815 -15.60 13.09 -29.08
C THR A 815 -16.76 13.73 -29.81
N ILE A 816 -17.35 13.02 -30.77
CA ILE A 816 -18.58 13.39 -31.46
C ILE A 816 -19.61 12.27 -31.28
N SER A 817 -20.69 12.56 -30.54
CA SER A 817 -21.67 11.54 -30.21
C SER A 817 -23.11 12.03 -30.40
N GLY A 818 -23.93 11.32 -31.18
CA GLY A 818 -25.37 11.54 -31.26
C GLY A 818 -26.17 10.73 -30.24
N LYS A 819 -27.51 10.87 -30.26
CA LYS A 819 -28.44 10.04 -29.49
C LYS A 819 -28.42 8.60 -30.01
N ASN A 820 -28.79 7.65 -29.15
CA ASN A 820 -28.90 6.22 -29.47
C ASN A 820 -30.17 5.91 -30.31
N ASN A 821 -30.40 6.65 -31.39
CA ASN A 821 -31.42 6.35 -32.41
C ASN A 821 -31.02 6.95 -33.77
N SER A 822 -31.48 6.34 -34.87
CA SER A 822 -31.09 6.73 -36.23
C SER A 822 -31.54 8.15 -36.64
N SER A 823 -32.48 8.75 -35.91
CA SER A 823 -32.97 10.12 -36.15
C SER A 823 -32.32 11.19 -35.27
N GLY A 824 -31.42 10.81 -34.35
CA GLY A 824 -30.78 11.71 -33.40
C GLY A 824 -29.25 11.76 -33.51
N MET A 825 -28.71 11.41 -34.68
CA MET A 825 -27.27 11.45 -34.95
C MET A 825 -26.70 12.86 -34.78
N ALA A 826 -25.43 12.96 -34.37
CA ALA A 826 -24.68 14.22 -34.42
C ALA A 826 -24.21 14.46 -35.87
N CYS A 827 -24.59 15.58 -36.46
CA CYS A 827 -24.27 15.89 -37.85
C CYS A 827 -23.16 16.93 -37.98
N VAL A 828 -22.16 16.67 -38.84
CA VAL A 828 -21.12 17.62 -39.24
C VAL A 828 -21.16 17.75 -40.76
N THR A 829 -21.62 18.88 -41.27
CA THR A 829 -21.94 19.05 -42.70
C THR A 829 -21.21 20.23 -43.32
N SER A 830 -20.32 19.97 -44.28
CA SER A 830 -19.75 20.95 -45.21
C SER A 830 -20.45 20.86 -46.56
N SER A 831 -21.01 21.98 -47.05
CA SER A 831 -21.81 21.98 -48.29
C SER A 831 -20.97 21.99 -49.57
N SER A 832 -19.77 22.55 -49.50
CA SER A 832 -18.86 22.71 -50.65
C SER A 832 -17.37 22.51 -50.34
N GLY A 833 -16.99 22.36 -49.07
CA GLY A 833 -15.60 22.18 -48.63
C GLY A 833 -15.34 20.81 -48.00
N ASN A 834 -14.29 20.75 -47.18
CA ASN A 834 -13.79 19.54 -46.54
C ASN A 834 -14.17 19.48 -45.05
N ILE A 835 -14.07 18.30 -44.45
CA ILE A 835 -14.14 18.11 -43.00
C ILE A 835 -12.80 17.53 -42.53
N SER A 836 -12.13 18.19 -41.59
CA SER A 836 -10.87 17.72 -40.97
C SER A 836 -11.04 17.61 -39.45
N ILE A 837 -10.82 16.42 -38.90
CA ILE A 837 -10.90 16.14 -37.47
C ILE A 837 -9.57 15.57 -37.00
N TYR A 838 -8.94 16.25 -36.05
CA TYR A 838 -7.68 15.84 -35.44
C TYR A 838 -7.83 15.75 -33.93
N GLY A 839 -7.53 14.59 -33.35
CA GLY A 839 -7.51 14.40 -31.91
C GLY A 839 -6.28 13.61 -31.48
N ASN A 840 -5.43 14.25 -30.69
CA ASN A 840 -4.21 13.65 -30.17
C ASN A 840 -4.37 13.38 -28.67
N ALA A 841 -4.88 12.20 -28.34
CA ALA A 841 -5.10 11.75 -26.97
C ALA A 841 -3.94 10.90 -26.44
N THR A 842 -2.74 11.03 -27.01
CA THR A 842 -1.54 10.47 -26.38
C THR A 842 -1.45 11.03 -24.97
N GLU A 843 -1.16 10.15 -24.03
CA GLU A 843 -0.98 10.43 -22.63
C GLU A 843 -2.28 10.78 -21.88
N ARG A 844 -3.45 10.36 -22.37
CA ARG A 844 -4.73 10.58 -21.65
C ARG A 844 -5.53 9.32 -21.40
N ALA A 845 -5.04 8.17 -21.87
CA ALA A 845 -5.79 6.92 -21.88
C ALA A 845 -7.20 7.10 -22.48
N GLN A 846 -7.33 7.92 -23.53
CA GLN A 846 -8.58 8.19 -24.26
C GLN A 846 -8.38 7.90 -25.75
N SER A 847 -9.46 7.69 -26.50
CA SER A 847 -9.36 7.61 -27.96
C SER A 847 -8.99 8.98 -28.53
N GLY A 848 -8.14 8.99 -29.57
CA GLY A 848 -7.78 10.23 -30.27
C GLY A 848 -9.03 10.89 -30.88
N VAL A 849 -9.78 10.13 -31.67
CA VAL A 849 -11.11 10.53 -32.16
C VAL A 849 -12.13 9.43 -31.85
N SER A 850 -13.26 9.80 -31.26
CA SER A 850 -14.38 8.90 -30.99
C SER A 850 -15.65 9.40 -31.70
N LEU A 851 -16.19 8.58 -32.61
CA LEU A 851 -17.42 8.88 -33.35
C LEU A 851 -18.50 7.86 -32.96
N THR A 852 -19.62 8.34 -32.42
CA THR A 852 -20.75 7.48 -32.02
C THR A 852 -22.06 8.06 -32.54
N ASN A 853 -22.85 7.31 -33.31
CA ASN A 853 -24.11 7.84 -33.86
C ASN A 853 -23.90 9.18 -34.59
N ALA A 854 -22.96 9.24 -35.54
CA ALA A 854 -22.48 10.48 -36.15
C ALA A 854 -22.54 10.45 -37.68
N HIS A 855 -22.92 11.56 -38.32
CA HIS A 855 -22.93 11.71 -39.78
C HIS A 855 -22.01 12.86 -40.19
N LEU A 856 -20.95 12.54 -40.91
CA LEU A 856 -20.03 13.50 -41.52
C LEU A 856 -20.38 13.61 -43.02
N SER A 857 -20.71 14.81 -43.50
CA SER A 857 -21.12 15.04 -44.89
C SER A 857 -20.34 16.20 -45.52
N ALA A 858 -19.58 15.90 -46.58
CA ALA A 858 -18.81 16.82 -47.39
C ALA A 858 -18.95 16.42 -48.87
N GLU A 859 -20.18 16.42 -49.40
CA GLU A 859 -20.52 15.79 -50.69
C GLU A 859 -19.69 16.28 -51.89
N LYS A 860 -19.14 17.50 -51.82
CA LYS A 860 -18.27 18.10 -52.87
C LYS A 860 -16.79 18.15 -52.49
N GLY A 861 -16.43 17.69 -51.30
CA GLY A 861 -15.08 17.74 -50.76
C GLY A 861 -14.65 16.40 -50.16
N SER A 862 -13.71 16.45 -49.22
CA SER A 862 -13.13 15.28 -48.58
C SER A 862 -13.34 15.30 -47.07
N ILE A 863 -13.35 14.11 -46.45
CA ILE A 863 -13.41 13.94 -44.99
C ILE A 863 -12.09 13.31 -44.53
N ASN A 864 -11.36 13.97 -43.64
CA ASN A 864 -10.12 13.49 -43.06
C ASN A 864 -10.24 13.39 -41.53
N VAL A 865 -10.09 12.20 -40.97
CA VAL A 865 -10.13 11.94 -39.53
C VAL A 865 -8.80 11.33 -39.11
N LYS A 866 -8.05 12.05 -38.28
CA LYS A 866 -6.79 11.57 -37.71
C LYS A 866 -6.90 11.53 -36.18
N GLY A 867 -6.57 10.39 -35.60
CA GLY A 867 -6.49 10.27 -34.15
C GLY A 867 -5.28 9.49 -33.68
N ASP A 868 -4.60 10.03 -32.67
CA ASP A 868 -3.41 9.46 -32.04
C ASP A 868 -3.74 9.15 -30.57
N THR A 869 -3.29 8.01 -30.04
CA THR A 869 -3.51 7.60 -28.64
C THR A 869 -2.33 6.79 -28.12
N ASP A 870 -2.20 6.69 -26.80
CA ASP A 870 -1.32 5.75 -26.10
C ASP A 870 -2.12 4.88 -25.11
N ALA A 871 -3.45 4.80 -25.28
CA ALA A 871 -4.30 4.16 -24.30
C ALA A 871 -3.99 2.67 -24.17
N ALA A 872 -3.42 2.28 -23.02
CA ALA A 872 -3.47 0.91 -22.51
C ALA A 872 -4.91 0.64 -22.06
N GLY A 873 -5.63 -0.25 -22.74
CA GLY A 873 -6.99 -0.61 -22.32
C GLY A 873 -6.99 -1.12 -20.87
N ASP A 874 -7.94 -0.70 -20.04
CA ASP A 874 -8.11 -1.26 -18.69
C ASP A 874 -8.50 -2.74 -18.83
N PRO A 875 -7.70 -3.70 -18.30
CA PRO A 875 -7.95 -5.13 -18.45
C PRO A 875 -9.27 -5.58 -17.83
N TYR A 876 -9.87 -4.77 -16.95
CA TYR A 876 -11.11 -5.10 -16.22
C TYR A 876 -12.34 -4.31 -16.68
N LYS A 877 -12.17 -3.20 -17.42
CA LYS A 877 -13.30 -2.32 -17.80
C LYS A 877 -13.81 -2.47 -19.23
N TYR A 878 -13.28 -3.39 -20.03
CA TYR A 878 -13.83 -3.77 -21.34
C TYR A 878 -14.19 -2.58 -22.27
N THR A 879 -13.47 -1.47 -22.16
CA THR A 879 -13.71 -0.26 -22.97
C THR A 879 -12.71 -0.23 -24.09
N ALA A 880 -13.17 -0.50 -25.31
CA ALA A 880 -12.32 -0.48 -26.48
C ALA A 880 -11.90 0.97 -26.81
N LYS A 881 -10.60 1.19 -27.01
CA LYS A 881 -10.00 2.51 -27.25
C LYS A 881 -9.03 2.44 -28.41
N GLY A 882 -9.00 3.46 -29.24
CA GLY A 882 -8.05 3.54 -30.34
C GLY A 882 -7.76 4.95 -30.78
N GLY A 883 -6.77 5.08 -31.66
CA GLY A 883 -6.48 6.36 -32.31
C GLY A 883 -7.75 6.92 -32.92
N VAL A 884 -8.49 6.10 -33.67
CA VAL A 884 -9.88 6.36 -34.04
C VAL A 884 -10.79 5.22 -33.56
N SER A 885 -11.93 5.57 -32.97
CA SER A 885 -12.94 4.63 -32.48
C SER A 885 -14.32 4.94 -33.05
N LEU A 886 -15.00 3.94 -33.61
CA LEU A 886 -16.37 4.04 -34.11
C LEU A 886 -17.36 3.18 -33.30
N SER A 887 -18.57 3.68 -33.07
CA SER A 887 -19.65 2.94 -32.39
C SER A 887 -21.05 3.35 -32.89
N GLY A 888 -22.03 2.44 -32.81
CA GLY A 888 -23.39 2.69 -33.26
C GLY A 888 -23.51 2.89 -34.77
N THR A 889 -24.22 3.93 -35.22
CA THR A 889 -24.31 4.26 -36.66
C THR A 889 -23.34 5.39 -37.01
N VAL A 890 -22.41 5.18 -37.95
CA VAL A 890 -21.51 6.25 -38.40
C VAL A 890 -21.52 6.35 -39.92
N ASN A 891 -21.78 7.55 -40.45
CA ASN A 891 -21.86 7.78 -41.89
C ASN A 891 -20.84 8.81 -42.35
N PHE A 892 -20.17 8.53 -43.46
CA PHE A 892 -19.26 9.41 -44.19
C PHE A 892 -19.81 9.59 -45.61
N SER A 893 -20.08 10.82 -46.00
CA SER A 893 -20.62 11.16 -47.33
C SER A 893 -19.73 12.21 -47.99
N SER A 894 -18.83 11.80 -48.89
CA SER A 894 -17.90 12.73 -49.55
C SER A 894 -17.38 12.22 -50.89
N THR A 895 -16.48 12.96 -51.54
CA THR A 895 -15.73 12.45 -52.70
C THR A 895 -14.58 11.54 -52.29
N SER A 896 -13.95 11.82 -51.14
CA SER A 896 -12.90 10.99 -50.55
C SER A 896 -12.88 11.03 -49.02
N ASN A 897 -12.75 9.87 -48.38
CA ASN A 897 -12.72 9.68 -46.94
C ASN A 897 -11.36 9.10 -46.54
N THR A 898 -10.69 9.73 -45.59
CA THR A 898 -9.46 9.24 -44.97
C THR A 898 -9.66 9.12 -43.46
N VAL A 899 -9.37 7.95 -42.90
CA VAL A 899 -9.39 7.69 -41.46
C VAL A 899 -8.06 7.09 -41.06
N TYR A 900 -7.29 7.81 -40.26
CA TYR A 900 -5.99 7.37 -39.77
C TYR A 900 -6.02 7.30 -38.25
N GLY A 901 -5.84 6.10 -37.70
CA GLY A 901 -5.77 5.87 -36.27
C GLY A 901 -4.41 5.29 -35.88
N HIS A 902 -3.71 5.93 -34.95
CA HIS A 902 -2.42 5.48 -34.43
C HIS A 902 -2.50 5.23 -32.92
N ASN A 903 -1.93 4.11 -32.49
CA ASN A 903 -1.75 3.76 -31.09
C ASN A 903 -0.26 3.44 -30.83
N SER A 904 0.37 4.22 -29.96
CA SER A 904 1.78 4.07 -29.58
C SER A 904 2.04 3.03 -28.48
N HIS A 905 1.00 2.50 -27.82
CA HIS A 905 1.14 1.64 -26.63
C HIS A 905 0.56 0.22 -26.82
N SER A 906 1.03 -0.72 -25.99
CA SER A 906 0.83 -2.18 -26.14
C SER A 906 -0.08 -2.82 -25.08
N LEU A 907 -0.59 -4.03 -25.42
CA LEU A 907 -1.03 -5.12 -24.52
C LEU A 907 -2.49 -5.23 -24.07
N ASN A 908 -3.49 -4.72 -24.80
CA ASN A 908 -4.88 -5.14 -24.56
C ASN A 908 -5.60 -5.56 -25.86
N ALA A 909 -6.30 -6.69 -25.80
CA ALA A 909 -7.21 -7.21 -26.84
C ALA A 909 -8.30 -6.22 -27.28
N ALA A 910 -8.56 -5.17 -26.51
CA ALA A 910 -9.56 -4.14 -26.82
C ALA A 910 -8.98 -2.83 -27.39
N THR A 911 -7.67 -2.74 -27.69
CA THR A 911 -7.04 -1.48 -28.15
C THR A 911 -6.26 -1.61 -29.44
N GLY A 912 -6.36 -0.62 -30.32
CA GLY A 912 -5.60 -0.59 -31.56
C GLY A 912 -5.55 0.80 -32.19
N GLY A 913 -4.91 0.93 -33.35
CA GLY A 913 -4.90 2.18 -34.11
C GLY A 913 -6.31 2.60 -34.52
N PHE A 914 -7.05 1.70 -35.15
CA PHE A 914 -8.48 1.87 -35.48
C PHE A 914 -9.34 0.82 -34.76
N VAL A 915 -10.41 1.26 -34.12
CA VAL A 915 -11.27 0.41 -33.29
C VAL A 915 -12.73 0.55 -33.67
N VAL A 916 -13.39 -0.60 -33.74
CA VAL A 916 -14.84 -0.70 -33.89
C VAL A 916 -15.38 -1.25 -32.58
N ASN A 917 -16.21 -0.46 -31.89
CA ASN A 917 -16.68 -0.75 -30.55
C ASN A 917 -18.18 -1.07 -30.57
N ASN A 918 -18.54 -2.32 -30.24
CA ASN A 918 -19.88 -2.90 -30.31
C ASN A 918 -20.44 -3.06 -31.74
N ASP A 919 -21.67 -3.57 -31.82
CA ASP A 919 -22.43 -3.70 -33.07
C ASP A 919 -22.75 -2.31 -33.66
N GLY A 920 -22.85 -2.24 -34.99
CA GLY A 920 -23.06 -0.95 -35.66
C GLY A 920 -23.14 -1.04 -37.18
N ALA A 921 -23.50 0.10 -37.78
CA ALA A 921 -23.55 0.30 -39.22
C ALA A 921 -22.68 1.49 -39.60
N TYR A 922 -21.67 1.24 -40.43
CA TYR A 922 -20.65 2.20 -40.82
C TYR A 922 -20.69 2.37 -42.34
N THR A 923 -21.17 3.52 -42.83
CA THR A 923 -21.35 3.76 -44.26
C THR A 923 -20.34 4.78 -44.77
N PHE A 924 -19.64 4.44 -45.85
CA PHE A 924 -18.68 5.30 -46.52
C PHE A 924 -19.11 5.48 -47.98
N SER A 925 -19.45 6.72 -48.35
CA SER A 925 -19.74 7.10 -49.73
C SER A 925 -18.56 7.88 -50.30
N GLY A 926 -18.09 7.49 -51.49
CA GLY A 926 -16.88 8.03 -52.12
C GLY A 926 -15.64 7.16 -51.86
N ASN A 927 -14.51 7.53 -52.49
CA ASN A 927 -13.24 6.81 -52.30
C ASN A 927 -12.88 6.79 -50.81
N THR A 928 -12.41 5.68 -50.27
CA THR A 928 -12.19 5.56 -48.82
C THR A 928 -10.86 4.93 -48.49
N SER A 929 -10.15 5.44 -47.49
CA SER A 929 -8.92 4.88 -46.95
C SER A 929 -9.00 4.87 -45.43
N ILE A 930 -8.97 3.68 -44.83
CA ILE A 930 -8.94 3.48 -43.38
C ILE A 930 -7.61 2.82 -43.06
N ASN A 931 -6.81 3.43 -42.19
CA ASN A 931 -5.51 2.93 -41.77
C ASN A 931 -5.39 2.93 -40.24
N GLY A 932 -5.29 1.74 -39.65
CA GLY A 932 -5.03 1.53 -38.23
C GLY A 932 -3.60 1.06 -37.99
N VAL A 933 -2.82 1.84 -37.23
CA VAL A 933 -1.42 1.54 -36.87
C VAL A 933 -1.30 1.34 -35.37
N GLY A 934 -0.83 0.17 -34.94
CA GLY A 934 -0.43 -0.10 -33.56
C GLY A 934 1.07 -0.38 -33.50
N GLU A 935 1.88 0.53 -32.97
CA GLU A 935 3.35 0.37 -32.94
C GLU A 935 3.77 -0.86 -32.14
N GLN A 936 3.13 -1.04 -30.99
CA GLN A 936 3.34 -2.19 -30.11
C GLN A 936 2.04 -2.99 -29.89
N GLY A 937 0.93 -2.58 -30.50
CA GLY A 937 -0.41 -3.16 -30.31
C GLY A 937 -1.01 -3.71 -31.60
N TYR A 938 -2.33 -3.75 -31.69
CA TYR A 938 -3.06 -4.15 -32.89
C TYR A 938 -3.28 -2.96 -33.83
N GLY A 939 -3.23 -3.20 -35.15
CA GLY A 939 -3.55 -2.15 -36.14
C GLY A 939 -5.02 -1.80 -36.14
N VAL A 940 -5.86 -2.76 -36.51
CA VAL A 940 -7.32 -2.68 -36.44
C VAL A 940 -7.87 -3.69 -35.44
N VAL A 941 -8.83 -3.26 -34.62
CA VAL A 941 -9.57 -4.15 -33.70
C VAL A 941 -11.08 -4.04 -33.92
N PHE A 942 -11.72 -5.19 -34.18
CA PHE A 942 -13.18 -5.30 -34.20
C PHE A 942 -13.72 -5.83 -32.87
N TYR A 943 -13.93 -4.93 -31.90
CA TYR A 943 -14.45 -5.26 -30.57
C TYR A 943 -15.99 -5.35 -30.57
N VAL A 944 -16.53 -6.43 -31.13
CA VAL A 944 -17.98 -6.62 -31.35
C VAL A 944 -18.59 -7.56 -30.29
N THR A 945 -19.63 -7.12 -29.58
CA THR A 945 -20.12 -7.78 -28.35
C THR A 945 -21.39 -8.61 -28.54
N SER A 946 -22.30 -8.29 -29.48
CA SER A 946 -23.60 -8.97 -29.59
C SER A 946 -23.84 -9.77 -30.88
N SER A 947 -23.51 -9.27 -32.08
CA SER A 947 -23.82 -10.03 -33.32
C SER A 947 -23.04 -9.63 -34.58
N THR A 948 -23.20 -8.41 -35.09
CA THR A 948 -22.68 -8.02 -36.41
C THR A 948 -22.30 -6.55 -36.47
N ALA A 949 -21.13 -6.24 -37.04
CA ALA A 949 -20.76 -4.91 -37.50
C ALA A 949 -20.84 -4.86 -39.03
N THR A 950 -21.55 -3.88 -39.60
CA THR A 950 -21.73 -3.76 -41.06
C THR A 950 -21.02 -2.52 -41.60
N PHE A 951 -20.13 -2.73 -42.55
CA PHE A 951 -19.45 -1.71 -43.34
C PHE A 951 -20.09 -1.65 -44.73
N ASN A 952 -20.57 -0.48 -45.13
CA ASN A 952 -21.12 -0.24 -46.46
C ASN A 952 -20.22 0.72 -47.22
N PHE A 953 -19.66 0.28 -48.33
CA PHE A 953 -18.85 1.09 -49.24
C PHE A 953 -19.63 1.28 -50.53
N LYS A 954 -19.83 2.53 -50.94
CA LYS A 954 -20.61 2.86 -52.14
C LYS A 954 -20.12 4.12 -52.83
N SER A 955 -20.48 4.28 -54.10
CA SER A 955 -20.23 5.50 -54.88
C SER A 955 -18.76 5.92 -54.95
N GLY A 956 -17.82 4.98 -54.76
CA GLY A 956 -16.39 5.16 -54.93
C GLY A 956 -15.80 4.13 -55.89
N GLU A 957 -14.61 4.40 -56.39
CA GLU A 957 -13.87 3.50 -57.26
C GLU A 957 -12.90 2.63 -56.44
N TYR A 958 -12.38 3.18 -55.34
CA TYR A 958 -11.35 2.57 -54.52
C TYR A 958 -11.65 2.69 -53.02
N TYR A 959 -11.57 1.57 -52.31
CA TYR A 959 -11.66 1.50 -50.85
C TYR A 959 -10.44 0.76 -50.29
N SER A 960 -9.73 1.34 -49.33
CA SER A 960 -8.63 0.74 -48.56
C SER A 960 -9.06 0.56 -47.12
N PHE A 961 -8.78 -0.60 -46.55
CA PHE A 961 -9.00 -0.88 -45.14
C PHE A 961 -7.79 -1.65 -44.64
N ASP A 962 -6.86 -0.95 -44.00
CA ASP A 962 -5.51 -1.40 -43.73
C ASP A 962 -5.23 -1.40 -42.22
N GLY A 963 -4.72 -2.52 -41.71
CA GLY A 963 -4.28 -2.65 -40.32
C GLY A 963 -2.82 -3.06 -40.23
N SER A 964 -2.02 -2.39 -39.39
CA SER A 964 -0.61 -2.74 -39.16
C SER A 964 -0.25 -2.73 -37.67
N GLY A 965 0.45 -3.76 -37.21
CA GLY A 965 0.92 -3.85 -35.81
C GLY A 965 1.44 -5.25 -35.47
N VAL A 966 1.36 -5.63 -34.20
CA VAL A 966 1.65 -7.00 -33.73
C VAL A 966 0.77 -8.02 -34.47
N VAL A 967 -0.54 -7.75 -34.53
CA VAL A 967 -1.49 -8.32 -35.48
C VAL A 967 -2.01 -7.14 -36.30
N GLY A 968 -2.06 -7.29 -37.63
CA GLY A 968 -2.53 -6.22 -38.51
C GLY A 968 -4.00 -5.90 -38.26
N THR A 969 -4.86 -6.89 -38.45
CA THR A 969 -6.29 -6.83 -38.13
C THR A 969 -6.70 -7.96 -37.20
N TYR A 970 -7.38 -7.62 -36.11
CA TYR A 970 -7.68 -8.51 -35.00
C TYR A 970 -9.15 -8.52 -34.59
N MET A 971 -9.66 -9.70 -34.25
CA MET A 971 -10.98 -9.92 -33.64
C MET A 971 -10.82 -10.61 -32.27
N PRO A 972 -11.09 -9.92 -31.14
CA PRO A 972 -10.85 -10.45 -29.80
C PRO A 972 -11.79 -11.59 -29.39
N PRO A 973 -11.36 -12.47 -28.47
CA PRO A 973 -12.06 -13.71 -28.12
C PRO A 973 -13.20 -13.57 -27.10
N TYR A 974 -13.34 -12.43 -26.43
CA TYR A 974 -14.05 -12.34 -25.15
C TYR A 974 -15.58 -12.13 -25.23
N ALA A 975 -16.19 -12.20 -26.41
CA ALA A 975 -17.64 -12.04 -26.59
C ALA A 975 -18.31 -13.36 -26.98
N TYR A 976 -19.19 -13.88 -26.11
CA TYR A 976 -19.91 -15.14 -26.31
C TYR A 976 -20.71 -15.15 -27.64
N GLY A 977 -20.55 -16.19 -28.47
CA GLY A 977 -21.28 -16.39 -29.74
C GLY A 977 -20.53 -15.97 -31.02
N ALA A 978 -20.98 -16.44 -32.18
CA ALA A 978 -20.45 -16.07 -33.50
C ALA A 978 -20.49 -14.55 -33.72
N LYS A 979 -19.41 -13.96 -34.28
CA LYS A 979 -19.31 -12.52 -34.57
C LYS A 979 -18.97 -12.30 -36.04
N GLN A 980 -19.80 -11.53 -36.73
CA GLN A 980 -19.65 -11.30 -38.16
C GLN A 980 -19.31 -9.85 -38.45
N ILE A 981 -18.27 -9.63 -39.25
CA ILE A 981 -17.98 -8.33 -39.85
C ILE A 981 -18.43 -8.39 -41.30
N LYS A 982 -19.51 -7.68 -41.61
CA LYS A 982 -20.09 -7.65 -42.94
C LYS A 982 -19.55 -6.46 -43.72
N PHE A 983 -19.05 -6.71 -44.91
CA PHE A 983 -18.63 -5.72 -45.89
C PHE A 983 -19.56 -5.77 -47.09
N ASN A 984 -20.37 -4.73 -47.28
CA ASN A 984 -21.17 -4.53 -48.48
C ASN A 984 -20.44 -3.56 -49.40
N VAL A 985 -20.09 -4.01 -50.61
CA VAL A 985 -19.30 -3.24 -51.58
C VAL A 985 -20.13 -3.02 -52.84
N GLU A 986 -20.67 -1.82 -52.96
CA GLU A 986 -21.43 -1.35 -54.12
C GLU A 986 -20.48 -0.63 -55.08
N GLU A 987 -20.19 -1.28 -56.21
CA GLU A 987 -19.24 -0.81 -57.23
C GLU A 987 -17.82 -0.60 -56.68
N GLY A 988 -16.82 -0.35 -57.54
CA GLY A 988 -15.43 -0.15 -57.13
C GLY A 988 -14.73 -1.40 -56.59
N THR A 989 -13.60 -1.20 -55.89
CA THR A 989 -12.76 -2.27 -55.34
C THR A 989 -12.38 -2.02 -53.88
N LEU A 990 -12.71 -2.95 -52.98
CA LEU A 990 -12.26 -2.96 -51.59
C LEU A 990 -10.94 -3.74 -51.45
N ASN A 991 -9.89 -3.08 -50.98
CA ASN A 991 -8.64 -3.68 -50.55
C ASN A 991 -8.64 -3.75 -49.03
N PHE A 992 -8.86 -4.94 -48.48
CA PHE A 992 -8.83 -5.22 -47.05
C PHE A 992 -7.49 -5.86 -46.71
N SER A 993 -6.59 -5.09 -46.09
CA SER A 993 -5.23 -5.52 -45.82
C SER A 993 -4.84 -5.54 -44.35
N GLY A 994 -3.86 -6.38 -44.02
CA GLY A 994 -3.34 -6.54 -42.67
C GLY A 994 -1.86 -6.90 -42.67
N LYS A 995 -1.05 -6.24 -41.83
CA LYS A 995 0.38 -6.52 -41.64
C LYS A 995 0.69 -6.79 -40.17
N GLY A 996 1.08 -8.03 -39.86
CA GLY A 996 1.47 -8.48 -38.52
C GLY A 996 2.98 -8.68 -38.38
N THR A 997 3.59 -8.13 -37.33
CA THR A 997 5.01 -8.34 -37.02
C THR A 997 5.24 -9.56 -36.13
N ASN A 998 4.32 -9.88 -35.22
CA ASN A 998 4.46 -11.04 -34.32
C ASN A 998 3.16 -11.86 -34.19
N GLY A 999 2.27 -11.73 -35.15
CA GLY A 999 0.97 -12.38 -35.23
C GLY A 999 0.43 -12.27 -36.64
N SER A 1000 -0.80 -12.74 -36.89
CA SER A 1000 -1.32 -12.81 -38.25
C SER A 1000 -1.47 -11.42 -38.90
N GLY A 1001 -1.37 -11.35 -40.23
CA GLY A 1001 -1.70 -10.13 -40.96
C GLY A 1001 -3.16 -9.77 -40.75
N ILE A 1002 -4.05 -10.73 -41.01
CA ILE A 1002 -5.48 -10.66 -40.72
C ILE A 1002 -5.85 -11.88 -39.88
N SER A 1003 -6.53 -11.69 -38.75
CA SER A 1003 -6.95 -12.76 -37.83
C SER A 1003 -8.47 -12.75 -37.56
N GLY A 1004 -9.09 -13.92 -37.71
CA GLY A 1004 -10.51 -14.17 -37.50
C GLY A 1004 -10.91 -14.77 -36.13
N ASN A 1005 -10.02 -14.78 -35.12
CA ASN A 1005 -10.17 -15.32 -33.74
C ASN A 1005 -9.65 -16.76 -33.53
N ASP A 1006 -9.05 -17.03 -32.35
CA ASP A 1006 -8.34 -18.27 -31.99
C ASP A 1006 -9.10 -19.37 -31.23
N TYR A 1007 -10.34 -19.13 -30.75
CA TYR A 1007 -11.05 -20.12 -29.92
C TYR A 1007 -11.86 -21.18 -30.71
N SER A 1008 -11.88 -22.42 -30.21
CA SER A 1008 -12.42 -23.61 -30.87
C SER A 1008 -13.96 -23.71 -30.93
N THR A 1009 -14.70 -22.77 -30.34
CA THR A 1009 -16.15 -22.91 -30.08
C THR A 1009 -17.07 -21.99 -30.88
N PHE A 1010 -16.58 -20.96 -31.57
CA PHE A 1010 -17.43 -19.97 -32.26
C PHE A 1010 -16.91 -19.62 -33.66
N ASN A 1011 -17.82 -19.49 -34.63
CA ASN A 1011 -17.50 -19.07 -36.00
C ASN A 1011 -17.54 -17.54 -36.09
N SER A 1012 -16.39 -16.89 -36.09
CA SER A 1012 -16.26 -15.44 -36.27
C SER A 1012 -15.40 -15.12 -37.49
N GLY A 1013 -15.70 -14.01 -38.17
CA GLY A 1013 -14.97 -13.61 -39.36
C GLY A 1013 -15.77 -12.70 -40.29
N TYR A 1014 -15.55 -12.85 -41.60
CA TYR A 1014 -15.87 -11.83 -42.59
C TYR A 1014 -16.92 -12.30 -43.60
N LEU A 1015 -17.91 -11.45 -43.86
CA LEU A 1015 -18.94 -11.65 -44.88
C LEU A 1015 -18.83 -10.54 -45.92
N PHE A 1016 -18.79 -10.91 -47.20
CA PHE A 1016 -18.70 -9.98 -48.31
C PHE A 1016 -19.94 -10.08 -49.20
N SER A 1017 -20.53 -8.93 -49.53
CA SER A 1017 -21.68 -8.84 -50.43
C SER A 1017 -21.58 -7.64 -51.36
N GLY A 1018 -22.41 -7.62 -52.41
CA GLY A 1018 -22.52 -6.50 -53.35
C GLY A 1018 -22.05 -6.86 -54.76
N ASN A 1019 -21.80 -5.85 -55.60
CA ASN A 1019 -21.39 -6.01 -56.99
C ASN A 1019 -19.96 -5.49 -57.28
N GLY A 1020 -19.29 -4.88 -56.30
CA GLY A 1020 -17.89 -4.47 -56.40
C GLY A 1020 -16.90 -5.63 -56.24
N ASN A 1021 -15.62 -5.35 -56.47
CA ASN A 1021 -14.53 -6.30 -56.27
C ASN A 1021 -13.99 -6.23 -54.84
N VAL A 1022 -13.45 -7.35 -54.33
CA VAL A 1022 -12.81 -7.41 -53.02
C VAL A 1022 -11.48 -8.14 -53.13
N ASN A 1023 -10.43 -7.52 -52.61
CA ASN A 1023 -9.09 -8.07 -52.46
C ASN A 1023 -8.73 -8.10 -50.97
N ILE A 1024 -8.53 -9.29 -50.42
CA ILE A 1024 -8.02 -9.48 -49.06
C ILE A 1024 -6.52 -9.72 -49.15
N LYS A 1025 -5.71 -8.96 -48.43
CA LYS A 1025 -4.25 -9.16 -48.37
C LYS A 1025 -3.71 -9.15 -46.94
N GLY A 1026 -3.32 -10.31 -46.44
CA GLY A 1026 -2.64 -10.45 -45.16
C GLY A 1026 -1.15 -10.73 -45.33
N SER A 1027 -0.30 -10.04 -44.58
CA SER A 1027 1.15 -10.24 -44.55
C SER A 1027 1.62 -10.41 -43.11
N SER A 1028 2.51 -11.36 -42.84
CA SER A 1028 3.04 -11.58 -41.50
C SER A 1028 4.52 -11.99 -41.50
N GLU A 1029 5.25 -11.59 -40.47
CA GLU A 1029 6.60 -12.10 -40.23
C GLU A 1029 6.54 -13.48 -39.59
N SER A 1030 5.85 -13.65 -38.45
CA SER A 1030 5.83 -14.92 -37.70
C SER A 1030 4.51 -15.70 -37.76
N GLY A 1031 3.37 -15.01 -37.86
CA GLY A 1031 2.02 -15.58 -37.88
C GLY A 1031 1.51 -15.90 -39.29
N ALA A 1032 0.21 -16.18 -39.43
CA ALA A 1032 -0.36 -16.43 -40.74
C ALA A 1032 -0.49 -15.13 -41.54
N GLY A 1033 -0.37 -15.18 -42.87
CA GLY A 1033 -0.72 -14.02 -43.69
C GLY A 1033 -2.19 -13.66 -43.48
N VAL A 1034 -3.07 -14.60 -43.83
CA VAL A 1034 -4.51 -14.54 -43.55
C VAL A 1034 -4.91 -15.75 -42.72
N ASP A 1035 -5.50 -15.51 -41.56
CA ASP A 1035 -6.18 -16.49 -40.72
C ASP A 1035 -7.65 -16.07 -40.60
N SER A 1036 -8.55 -16.88 -41.15
CA SER A 1036 -9.98 -16.62 -41.05
C SER A 1036 -10.74 -17.94 -40.89
N ARG A 1037 -11.58 -18.03 -39.86
CA ARG A 1037 -12.37 -19.24 -39.55
C ARG A 1037 -13.80 -19.17 -40.09
N TYR A 1038 -14.26 -17.96 -40.40
CA TYR A 1038 -15.49 -17.70 -41.14
C TYR A 1038 -15.19 -16.74 -42.29
N LEU A 1039 -15.45 -17.18 -43.52
CA LEU A 1039 -15.34 -16.35 -44.71
C LEU A 1039 -16.47 -16.72 -45.66
N ASN A 1040 -17.27 -15.73 -46.04
CA ASN A 1040 -18.38 -15.94 -46.96
C ASN A 1040 -18.44 -14.82 -48.00
N ASN A 1041 -18.43 -15.17 -49.29
CA ASN A 1041 -18.61 -14.23 -50.40
C ASN A 1041 -19.78 -14.60 -51.32
N THR A 1042 -20.70 -15.47 -50.90
CA THR A 1042 -21.81 -15.91 -51.77
C THR A 1042 -22.77 -14.80 -52.17
N GLY A 1043 -22.78 -13.70 -51.40
CA GLY A 1043 -23.53 -12.49 -51.71
C GLY A 1043 -22.77 -11.49 -52.59
N LEU A 1044 -21.54 -11.80 -53.03
CA LEU A 1044 -20.69 -10.95 -53.85
C LEU A 1044 -20.74 -11.40 -55.32
N ASN A 1045 -21.07 -10.47 -56.23
CA ASN A 1045 -21.11 -10.71 -57.66
C ASN A 1045 -19.83 -10.27 -58.40
N GLY A 1046 -18.97 -9.48 -57.74
CA GLY A 1046 -17.68 -9.05 -58.30
C GLY A 1046 -16.54 -10.03 -58.05
N CYS A 1047 -15.33 -9.64 -58.46
CA CYS A 1047 -14.13 -10.48 -58.28
C CYS A 1047 -13.75 -10.57 -56.79
N PHE A 1048 -13.39 -11.78 -56.35
CA PHE A 1048 -12.95 -12.04 -54.98
C PHE A 1048 -11.54 -12.63 -54.98
N THR A 1049 -10.59 -11.96 -54.31
CA THR A 1049 -9.23 -12.47 -54.14
C THR A 1049 -8.81 -12.48 -52.67
N VAL A 1050 -8.04 -13.50 -52.28
CA VAL A 1050 -7.44 -13.63 -50.95
C VAL A 1050 -5.96 -13.94 -51.13
N THR A 1051 -5.09 -13.09 -50.59
CA THR A 1051 -3.64 -13.26 -50.63
C THR A 1051 -3.08 -13.27 -49.22
N GLY A 1052 -2.41 -14.35 -48.85
CA GLY A 1052 -1.74 -14.49 -47.57
C GLY A 1052 -0.24 -14.71 -47.76
N GLU A 1053 0.57 -13.84 -47.20
CA GLU A 1053 2.04 -13.89 -47.25
C GLU A 1053 2.58 -14.06 -45.82
N SER A 1054 3.46 -15.02 -45.59
CA SER A 1054 4.12 -15.19 -44.29
C SER A 1054 5.59 -15.54 -44.44
N GLN A 1055 6.46 -15.09 -43.53
CA GLN A 1055 7.84 -15.58 -43.51
C GLN A 1055 7.93 -16.96 -42.84
N SER A 1056 7.43 -17.13 -41.62
CA SER A 1056 7.49 -18.45 -40.93
C SER A 1056 6.16 -19.16 -40.68
N GLY A 1057 5.04 -18.45 -40.72
CA GLY A 1057 3.70 -19.01 -40.55
C GLY A 1057 3.08 -19.53 -41.85
N THR A 1058 1.80 -19.86 -41.84
CA THR A 1058 1.09 -20.27 -43.07
C THR A 1058 0.71 -19.04 -43.90
N GLY A 1059 0.80 -19.10 -45.23
CA GLY A 1059 0.34 -18.00 -46.09
C GLY A 1059 -1.15 -17.70 -45.85
N VAL A 1060 -2.02 -18.65 -46.19
CA VAL A 1060 -3.46 -18.62 -45.86
C VAL A 1060 -3.82 -19.84 -45.03
N VAL A 1061 -4.38 -19.63 -43.84
CA VAL A 1061 -4.79 -20.71 -42.92
C VAL A 1061 -6.27 -20.65 -42.61
N ILE A 1062 -6.87 -21.83 -42.58
CA ILE A 1062 -8.26 -22.09 -42.23
C ILE A 1062 -8.24 -23.38 -41.42
N VAL A 1063 -8.36 -23.29 -40.11
CA VAL A 1063 -8.21 -24.43 -39.19
C VAL A 1063 -9.32 -24.41 -38.13
N TYR A 1064 -9.67 -25.58 -37.59
CA TYR A 1064 -10.67 -25.79 -36.52
C TYR A 1064 -12.13 -25.57 -36.96
N ASN A 1065 -13.07 -25.32 -36.03
CA ASN A 1065 -14.51 -25.22 -36.30
C ASN A 1065 -14.78 -24.07 -37.29
N THR A 1066 -15.01 -24.40 -38.56
CA THR A 1066 -15.08 -23.44 -39.67
C THR A 1066 -16.49 -23.34 -40.24
N ASP A 1067 -16.77 -22.24 -40.95
CA ASP A 1067 -17.92 -22.08 -41.83
C ASP A 1067 -17.49 -21.14 -42.95
N TRP A 1068 -16.99 -21.76 -44.00
CA TRP A 1068 -16.40 -21.10 -45.14
C TRP A 1068 -17.25 -21.40 -46.36
N ASN A 1069 -17.80 -20.36 -46.96
CA ASN A 1069 -18.63 -20.45 -48.15
C ASN A 1069 -18.06 -19.51 -49.21
N VAL A 1070 -17.09 -20.01 -49.97
CA VAL A 1070 -16.30 -19.23 -50.91
C VAL A 1070 -16.55 -19.71 -52.34
N GLN A 1071 -16.92 -18.79 -53.22
CA GLN A 1071 -17.20 -19.08 -54.62
C GLN A 1071 -16.54 -18.09 -55.58
N ASN A 1072 -16.21 -18.53 -56.79
CA ASN A 1072 -15.70 -17.68 -57.87
C ASN A 1072 -14.50 -16.81 -57.46
N ALA A 1073 -13.51 -17.42 -56.80
CA ALA A 1073 -12.44 -16.71 -56.12
C ALA A 1073 -11.04 -17.16 -56.55
N THR A 1074 -10.03 -16.32 -56.29
CA THR A 1074 -8.62 -16.72 -56.34
C THR A 1074 -8.01 -16.58 -54.95
N ILE A 1075 -7.47 -17.67 -54.41
CA ILE A 1075 -6.78 -17.69 -53.11
C ILE A 1075 -5.32 -18.02 -53.35
N THR A 1076 -4.42 -17.15 -52.91
CA THR A 1076 -2.97 -17.29 -53.02
C THR A 1076 -2.36 -17.28 -51.63
N GLY A 1077 -1.63 -18.34 -51.28
CA GLY A 1077 -0.92 -18.44 -50.01
C GLY A 1077 0.56 -18.69 -50.24
N THR A 1078 1.41 -17.79 -49.78
CA THR A 1078 2.86 -17.90 -49.88
C THR A 1078 3.46 -17.91 -48.49
N SER A 1079 4.30 -18.90 -48.20
CA SER A 1079 5.10 -18.93 -46.99
C SER A 1079 6.57 -19.20 -47.29
N ALA A 1080 7.50 -18.51 -46.63
CA ALA A 1080 8.92 -18.77 -46.84
C ALA A 1080 9.36 -20.11 -46.21
N THR A 1081 8.82 -20.52 -45.07
CA THR A 1081 9.15 -21.81 -44.44
C THR A 1081 7.96 -22.71 -44.09
N GLY A 1082 6.78 -22.13 -43.86
CA GLY A 1082 5.54 -22.83 -43.53
C GLY A 1082 4.73 -23.29 -44.75
N THR A 1083 3.49 -23.73 -44.52
CA THR A 1083 2.57 -24.14 -45.60
C THR A 1083 2.08 -22.92 -46.39
N GLY A 1084 1.96 -23.02 -47.71
CA GLY A 1084 1.41 -21.93 -48.54
C GLY A 1084 -0.06 -21.69 -48.21
N ILE A 1085 -0.92 -22.69 -48.46
CA ILE A 1085 -2.34 -22.70 -48.09
C ILE A 1085 -2.64 -23.93 -47.23
N ASN A 1086 -3.23 -23.75 -46.06
CA ASN A 1086 -3.70 -24.85 -45.20
C ASN A 1086 -5.20 -24.70 -44.92
N ILE A 1087 -6.01 -25.64 -45.40
CA ILE A 1087 -7.46 -25.67 -45.18
C ILE A 1087 -7.84 -26.95 -44.45
N SER A 1088 -8.38 -26.83 -43.24
CA SER A 1088 -8.87 -27.93 -42.41
C SER A 1088 -10.10 -27.53 -41.61
N GLY A 1089 -11.13 -28.38 -41.55
CA GLY A 1089 -12.31 -28.14 -40.72
C GLY A 1089 -13.62 -28.75 -41.23
N ASN A 1090 -14.73 -28.36 -40.59
CA ASN A 1090 -16.10 -28.79 -40.89
C ASN A 1090 -16.87 -27.64 -41.60
N LYS A 1091 -17.97 -27.90 -42.32
CA LYS A 1091 -18.80 -26.87 -43.01
C LYS A 1091 -18.00 -26.00 -44.00
N LEU A 1092 -17.24 -26.66 -44.87
CA LEU A 1092 -16.46 -26.02 -45.92
C LEU A 1092 -17.17 -26.19 -47.27
N HIS A 1093 -17.50 -25.09 -47.94
CA HIS A 1093 -18.07 -25.05 -49.28
C HIS A 1093 -17.21 -24.16 -50.17
N ILE A 1094 -16.39 -24.77 -51.03
CA ILE A 1094 -15.53 -24.08 -52.01
C ILE A 1094 -16.00 -24.43 -53.42
N THR A 1095 -16.45 -23.44 -54.19
CA THR A 1095 -17.00 -23.66 -55.54
C THR A 1095 -16.33 -22.74 -56.57
N ASN A 1096 -15.80 -23.27 -57.67
CA ASN A 1096 -15.16 -22.48 -58.73
C ASN A 1096 -14.04 -21.56 -58.21
N VAL A 1097 -13.15 -22.09 -57.36
CA VAL A 1097 -12.03 -21.34 -56.77
C VAL A 1097 -10.70 -21.82 -57.33
N THR A 1098 -9.76 -20.90 -57.54
CA THR A 1098 -8.35 -21.24 -57.83
C THR A 1098 -7.52 -21.10 -56.55
N LEU A 1099 -6.84 -22.17 -56.13
CA LEU A 1099 -5.93 -22.21 -54.98
C LEU A 1099 -4.47 -22.22 -55.47
N ASN A 1100 -3.70 -21.19 -55.16
CA ASN A 1100 -2.28 -21.06 -55.51
C ASN A 1100 -1.43 -21.04 -54.24
N GLY A 1101 -0.84 -22.17 -53.87
CA GLY A 1101 -0.08 -22.31 -52.64
C GLY A 1101 1.41 -22.55 -52.89
N THR A 1102 2.26 -21.74 -52.27
CA THR A 1102 3.73 -21.83 -52.39
C THR A 1102 4.37 -21.91 -51.00
N SER A 1103 5.22 -22.92 -50.78
CA SER A 1103 6.13 -23.01 -49.63
C SER A 1103 7.58 -22.95 -50.10
N GLY A 1104 8.35 -21.99 -49.57
CA GLY A 1104 9.81 -21.90 -49.77
C GLY A 1104 10.62 -22.86 -48.88
N GLY A 1105 9.96 -23.62 -47.99
CA GLY A 1105 10.60 -24.53 -47.04
C GLY A 1105 10.12 -25.96 -47.19
N SER A 1106 9.94 -26.64 -46.04
CA SER A 1106 9.42 -28.02 -45.96
C SER A 1106 7.90 -28.11 -45.84
N GLY A 1107 7.19 -26.97 -45.81
CA GLY A 1107 5.73 -26.95 -45.80
C GLY A 1107 5.11 -27.40 -47.12
N SER A 1108 3.83 -27.78 -47.09
CA SER A 1108 3.08 -28.08 -48.31
C SER A 1108 2.79 -26.78 -49.08
N GLY A 1109 2.75 -26.84 -50.42
CA GLY A 1109 2.21 -25.73 -51.20
C GLY A 1109 0.74 -25.48 -50.85
N VAL A 1110 -0.10 -26.52 -51.02
CA VAL A 1110 -1.50 -26.55 -50.59
C VAL A 1110 -1.75 -27.82 -49.76
N GLN A 1111 -2.38 -27.68 -48.60
CA GLN A 1111 -2.83 -28.77 -47.73
C GLN A 1111 -4.34 -28.65 -47.49
N LEU A 1112 -5.08 -29.72 -47.78
CA LEU A 1112 -6.53 -29.82 -47.61
C LEU A 1112 -6.86 -31.02 -46.72
N THR A 1113 -7.53 -30.79 -45.60
CA THR A 1113 -7.96 -31.82 -44.66
C THR A 1113 -9.47 -31.73 -44.41
N GLY A 1114 -10.22 -32.73 -44.87
CA GLY A 1114 -11.68 -32.72 -44.80
C GLY A 1114 -12.27 -33.14 -43.45
N GLY A 1115 -13.38 -32.50 -43.06
CA GLY A 1115 -14.23 -32.87 -41.92
C GLY A 1115 -15.69 -33.18 -42.33
N THR A 1116 -16.66 -32.92 -41.46
CA THR A 1116 -18.10 -33.05 -41.72
C THR A 1116 -18.66 -31.86 -42.51
N ASN A 1117 -19.61 -32.08 -43.42
CA ASN A 1117 -20.17 -31.07 -44.34
C ASN A 1117 -19.08 -30.33 -45.16
N TYR A 1118 -18.29 -31.10 -45.92
CA TYR A 1118 -17.14 -30.62 -46.69
C TYR A 1118 -17.38 -30.86 -48.19
N SER A 1119 -17.39 -29.80 -49.02
CA SER A 1119 -17.55 -29.87 -50.48
C SER A 1119 -16.55 -28.98 -51.21
N ILE A 1120 -15.88 -29.57 -52.19
CA ILE A 1120 -14.98 -28.89 -53.15
C ILE A 1120 -15.53 -29.20 -54.55
N ASP A 1121 -15.96 -28.17 -55.28
CA ASP A 1121 -16.53 -28.31 -56.62
C ASP A 1121 -15.92 -27.27 -57.58
N GLY A 1122 -15.56 -27.68 -58.79
CA GLY A 1122 -14.96 -26.78 -59.80
C GLY A 1122 -13.64 -26.11 -59.38
N VAL A 1123 -12.90 -26.66 -58.41
CA VAL A 1123 -11.68 -26.03 -57.86
C VAL A 1123 -10.43 -26.40 -58.66
N THR A 1124 -9.59 -25.41 -58.96
CA THR A 1124 -8.24 -25.60 -59.53
C THR A 1124 -7.20 -25.45 -58.43
N ILE A 1125 -6.26 -26.39 -58.31
CA ILE A 1125 -5.24 -26.40 -57.24
C ILE A 1125 -3.84 -26.39 -57.87
N ASN A 1126 -3.05 -25.36 -57.53
CA ASN A 1126 -1.65 -25.21 -57.90
C ASN A 1126 -0.81 -25.16 -56.62
N GLY A 1127 -0.17 -26.27 -56.26
CA GLY A 1127 0.72 -26.36 -55.10
C GLY A 1127 2.19 -26.45 -55.51
N GLN A 1128 3.05 -25.65 -54.89
CA GLN A 1128 4.50 -25.69 -55.06
C GLN A 1128 5.18 -25.74 -53.68
N SER A 1129 6.07 -26.71 -53.47
CA SER A 1129 6.95 -26.78 -52.30
C SER A 1129 8.39 -26.90 -52.75
N GLN A 1130 9.31 -26.13 -52.15
CA GLN A 1130 10.73 -26.20 -52.49
C GLN A 1130 11.35 -27.55 -52.07
N ALA A 1131 10.83 -28.21 -51.05
CA ALA A 1131 11.33 -29.50 -50.56
C ALA A 1131 10.70 -30.73 -51.25
N GLY A 1132 9.71 -30.55 -52.14
CA GLY A 1132 9.01 -31.64 -52.85
C GLY A 1132 7.54 -31.35 -53.09
#